data_AF-A0A1Z5L029-F1
#
_entry.id   AF-A0A1Z5L029-F1
#
_cell.length_a   1.000
_cell.length_b   1.000
_cell.length_c   1.000
_cell.angle_alpha   90.00
_cell.angle_beta   90.00
_cell.angle_gamma   90.00
#
_symmetry.space_group_name_H-M   'P 1'
#
loop_
_entity.id
_entity.type
_entity.pdbx_description
1 polymer ?
#
loop_
_entity_poly.entity_id
_entity_poly.type
_entity_poly.pdbx_seq_one_letter_code
_entity_poly.pdbx_strand_id
1 'polypeptide(L)'
;MFSPYFLDLWNLFQPGLSEPAIPVHHNKQTLLLFWYQVSVDCVENIKLIVQNPHVTKNIAFNYILADHDDQDVVVFNRCMLPAYYGLLRLCCQQSRPFARQLAQHQNIQWAFKNITPYTTLYTAAIGELLKLMELFVCPSPGMSEQEQREVTLFKRTTLSLYLGLDPRVCWATLVAALRVLVQGPHDRLFVLANNGVPVLFQALHTLHVMYHEATACHVTGDLADLLSLALDLLRTCSAMQQVSQEARAAAAMLRTWPELGDTLRRLLTLLNTYVPPQVRLLCLDVLKELVTLQPRETVTSIVPLLASCHSTFLESSGLMTTGPYFPRRGQKGYPMKSAVRPQRPILQMFLHLSQLEASKGVDPEYDQSLLDFFLPYHRFVETVFRAAVGQNIVTQDLVNLSAMVSIEGIPLHIDLIPKLWLEVLEGDNAKEFGEFLRNSSYVTNCVSAVLLEERGYLNNPMVFRLFSLLVPKVGRQVLKESVTNLILSRAVSLVMSDSSGDVLKHARRITADLRATLLVLLVQKNSAICPGLSEYLDTLEAHCKESLGSEEEDATSVVAAKAVEEETSNGEKADDATSDNPPPKKLRGAEPESEDSSSGCATKAANQPAAVTDPETVQVMLETIKELRTVLAKHEQPCSSAMEAS
;
A
#
# COMPACT_ATOMS: atom_id res chain seq x y z
N MET A 1 -28.43 46.03 -9.28
CA MET A 1 -28.28 46.73 -10.57
C MET A 1 -28.59 45.86 -11.79
N PHE A 2 -28.41 44.53 -11.73
CA PHE A 2 -28.68 43.63 -12.87
C PHE A 2 -30.17 43.45 -13.22
N SER A 3 -31.00 43.18 -12.21
CA SER A 3 -32.40 42.75 -12.39
C SER A 3 -33.26 43.65 -13.29
N PRO A 4 -33.20 45.01 -13.20
CA PRO A 4 -34.01 45.88 -14.03
C PRO A 4 -33.72 45.76 -15.54
N TYR A 5 -32.51 45.37 -15.91
CA TYR A 5 -32.06 45.30 -17.31
C TYR A 5 -31.96 43.86 -17.83
N PHE A 6 -32.38 42.87 -17.04
CA PHE A 6 -32.18 41.46 -17.37
C PHE A 6 -32.75 41.06 -18.73
N LEU A 7 -34.00 41.45 -19.00
CA LEU A 7 -34.67 41.13 -20.27
C LEU A 7 -34.06 41.88 -21.45
N ASP A 8 -33.65 43.14 -21.26
CA ASP A 8 -33.01 43.94 -22.31
C ASP A 8 -31.66 43.32 -22.72
N LEU A 9 -30.85 42.92 -21.72
CA LEU A 9 -29.59 42.21 -21.95
C LEU A 9 -29.82 40.85 -22.60
N TRP A 10 -30.90 40.15 -22.24
CA TRP A 10 -31.24 38.87 -22.87
C TRP A 10 -31.64 39.06 -24.34
N ASN A 11 -32.47 40.05 -24.66
CA ASN A 11 -32.88 40.35 -26.04
C ASN A 11 -31.71 40.84 -26.91
N LEU A 12 -30.71 41.48 -26.29
CA LEU A 12 -29.45 41.79 -26.95
C LEU A 12 -28.65 40.51 -27.25
N PHE A 13 -28.56 39.59 -26.28
CA PHE A 13 -27.87 38.32 -26.47
C PHE A 13 -28.55 37.43 -27.53
N GLN A 14 -29.83 37.11 -27.34
CA GLN A 14 -30.64 36.28 -28.23
C GLN A 14 -31.83 37.08 -28.76
N PRO A 15 -32.02 37.21 -30.08
CA PRO A 15 -31.22 36.57 -31.15
C PRO A 15 -29.93 37.33 -31.52
N GLY A 16 -29.78 38.58 -31.06
CA GLY A 16 -28.89 39.56 -31.67
C GLY A 16 -27.40 39.19 -31.77
N LEU A 17 -26.84 38.57 -30.73
CA LEU A 17 -25.41 38.22 -30.64
C LEU A 17 -25.15 36.72 -30.77
N SER A 18 -26.11 35.87 -30.43
CA SER A 18 -25.96 34.41 -30.37
C SER A 18 -26.32 33.68 -31.66
N GLU A 19 -27.29 34.17 -32.45
CA GLU A 19 -27.71 33.55 -33.71
C GLU A 19 -26.77 33.81 -34.89
N PRO A 20 -26.17 35.01 -35.06
CA PRO A 20 -25.14 35.19 -36.06
C PRO A 20 -24.01 34.19 -35.83
N ALA A 21 -23.71 33.39 -36.85
CA ALA A 21 -22.62 32.41 -36.83
C ALA A 21 -21.25 33.09 -36.97
N ILE A 22 -21.00 34.10 -36.13
CA ILE A 22 -19.76 34.88 -36.08
C ILE A 22 -18.83 34.19 -35.07
N PRO A 23 -17.69 33.63 -35.52
CA PRO A 23 -16.78 32.88 -34.66
C PRO A 23 -16.20 33.73 -33.51
N VAL A 24 -15.71 34.92 -33.84
CA VAL A 24 -15.08 35.86 -32.91
C VAL A 24 -15.96 37.10 -32.80
N HIS A 25 -16.86 37.09 -31.83
CA HIS A 25 -17.79 38.20 -31.58
C HIS A 25 -17.50 38.84 -30.21
N HIS A 26 -16.73 39.93 -30.18
CA HIS A 26 -16.30 40.56 -28.92
C HIS A 26 -17.45 41.10 -28.07
N ASN A 27 -18.51 41.67 -28.65
CA ASN A 27 -19.69 42.09 -27.87
C ASN A 27 -20.37 40.91 -27.17
N LYS A 28 -20.48 39.75 -27.84
CA LYS A 28 -20.99 38.50 -27.23
C LYS A 28 -20.11 38.08 -26.05
N GLN A 29 -18.80 38.10 -26.22
CA GLN A 29 -17.83 37.78 -25.16
C GLN A 29 -17.97 38.72 -23.96
N THR A 30 -17.99 40.03 -24.18
CA THR A 30 -18.15 41.03 -23.10
C THR A 30 -19.46 40.84 -22.35
N LEU A 31 -20.56 40.59 -23.07
CA LEU A 31 -21.86 40.37 -22.45
C LEU A 31 -21.89 39.09 -21.58
N LEU A 32 -21.34 37.98 -22.08
CA LEU A 32 -21.26 36.73 -21.33
C LEU A 32 -20.34 36.84 -20.11
N LEU A 33 -19.21 37.55 -20.23
CA LEU A 33 -18.32 37.85 -19.12
C LEU A 33 -19.03 38.68 -18.06
N PHE A 34 -19.71 39.75 -18.46
CA PHE A 34 -20.51 40.58 -17.56
C PHE A 34 -21.58 39.75 -16.84
N TRP A 35 -22.37 38.96 -17.58
CA TRP A 35 -23.40 38.09 -17.00
C TRP A 35 -22.85 37.08 -16.01
N TYR A 36 -21.73 36.44 -16.32
CA TYR A 36 -21.07 35.55 -15.39
C TYR A 36 -20.67 36.31 -14.11
N GLN A 37 -19.97 37.44 -14.24
CA GLN A 37 -19.46 38.21 -13.09
C GLN A 37 -20.57 38.73 -12.18
N VAL A 38 -21.67 39.27 -12.73
CA VAL A 38 -22.79 39.73 -11.89
C VAL A 38 -23.56 38.57 -11.24
N SER A 39 -23.37 37.35 -11.72
CA SER A 39 -24.04 36.16 -11.19
C SER A 39 -23.20 35.38 -10.18
N VAL A 40 -21.87 35.55 -10.19
CA VAL A 40 -20.98 35.00 -9.17
C VAL A 40 -21.40 35.57 -7.81
N ASP A 41 -21.55 34.69 -6.82
CA ASP A 41 -21.97 35.01 -5.44
C ASP A 41 -23.30 35.80 -5.32
N CYS A 42 -24.13 35.80 -6.36
CA CYS A 42 -25.45 36.44 -6.35
C CYS A 42 -26.54 35.50 -6.86
N VAL A 43 -27.15 34.77 -5.93
CA VAL A 43 -28.18 33.75 -6.20
C VAL A 43 -29.43 34.37 -6.81
N GLU A 44 -29.77 35.61 -6.46
CA GLU A 44 -30.92 36.35 -6.98
C GLU A 44 -30.83 36.54 -8.49
N ASN A 45 -29.63 36.84 -9.01
CA ASN A 45 -29.41 37.02 -10.44
C ASN A 45 -29.54 35.69 -11.18
N ILE A 46 -29.03 34.59 -10.61
CA ILE A 46 -29.23 33.25 -11.18
C ILE A 46 -30.71 32.85 -11.16
N LYS A 47 -31.46 33.17 -10.09
CA LYS A 47 -32.90 32.91 -10.00
C LYS A 47 -33.67 33.55 -11.16
N LEU A 48 -33.33 34.77 -11.57
CA LEU A 48 -33.94 35.44 -12.73
C LEU A 48 -33.72 34.64 -14.02
N ILE A 49 -32.54 34.05 -14.20
CA ILE A 49 -32.19 33.23 -15.36
C ILE A 49 -33.01 31.94 -15.35
N VAL A 50 -32.95 31.17 -14.26
CA VAL A 50 -33.55 29.82 -14.21
C VAL A 50 -35.06 29.82 -14.08
N GLN A 51 -35.67 30.92 -13.63
CA GLN A 51 -37.13 31.09 -13.56
C GLN A 51 -37.74 31.58 -14.87
N ASN A 52 -36.94 32.05 -15.83
CA ASN A 52 -37.42 32.54 -17.11
C ASN A 52 -37.38 31.42 -18.19
N PRO A 53 -38.54 30.89 -18.63
CA PRO A 53 -38.59 29.78 -19.59
C PRO A 53 -38.02 30.12 -20.96
N HIS A 54 -38.05 31.40 -21.36
CA HIS A 54 -37.48 31.84 -22.64
C HIS A 54 -35.95 31.78 -22.61
N VAL A 55 -35.36 32.12 -21.48
CA VAL A 55 -33.92 32.09 -21.26
C VAL A 55 -33.43 30.66 -21.13
N THR A 56 -34.05 29.84 -20.27
CA THR A 56 -33.62 28.45 -20.01
C THR A 56 -33.69 27.55 -21.23
N LYS A 57 -34.62 27.80 -22.17
CA LYS A 57 -34.71 27.06 -23.43
C LYS A 57 -33.61 27.42 -24.43
N ASN A 58 -33.07 28.64 -24.36
CA ASN A 58 -32.25 29.19 -25.43
C ASN A 58 -30.80 29.49 -25.03
N ILE A 59 -30.48 29.61 -23.74
CA ILE A 59 -29.15 30.01 -23.26
C ILE A 59 -28.04 29.05 -23.70
N ALA A 60 -28.38 27.79 -23.99
CA ALA A 60 -27.44 26.79 -24.49
C ALA A 60 -27.16 26.88 -26.00
N PHE A 61 -27.96 27.64 -26.77
CA PHE A 61 -27.76 27.90 -28.20
C PHE A 61 -26.75 29.03 -28.44
N ASN A 62 -25.51 28.83 -27.99
CA ASN A 62 -24.39 29.71 -28.30
C ASN A 62 -23.54 29.09 -29.42
N TYR A 63 -23.42 29.78 -30.56
CA TYR A 63 -22.52 29.36 -31.63
C TYR A 63 -21.05 29.45 -31.19
N ILE A 64 -20.33 28.34 -31.30
CA ILE A 64 -18.90 28.21 -30.97
C ILE A 64 -18.20 27.56 -32.16
N LEU A 65 -17.21 28.24 -32.72
CA LEU A 65 -16.27 27.62 -33.68
C LEU A 65 -15.12 26.99 -32.88
N ALA A 66 -14.85 25.72 -33.12
CA ALA A 66 -13.71 24.98 -32.56
C ALA A 66 -12.66 24.72 -33.65
N ASP A 67 -12.17 25.79 -34.27
CA ASP A 67 -10.96 25.74 -35.08
C ASP A 67 -9.77 25.87 -34.12
N HIS A 68 -9.03 24.78 -33.95
CA HIS A 68 -7.92 24.70 -33.00
C HIS A 68 -6.59 25.19 -33.58
N ASP A 69 -6.55 25.42 -34.90
CA ASP A 69 -5.39 25.91 -35.63
C ASP A 69 -5.44 27.44 -35.77
N ASP A 70 -6.63 28.04 -35.78
CA ASP A 70 -6.85 29.48 -35.76
C ASP A 70 -6.60 30.08 -34.36
N GLN A 71 -5.50 30.83 -34.23
CA GLN A 71 -5.11 31.47 -32.96
C GLN A 71 -6.11 32.51 -32.47
N ASP A 72 -6.77 33.25 -33.36
CA ASP A 72 -7.75 34.28 -32.95
C ASP A 72 -8.98 33.60 -32.35
N VAL A 73 -9.43 32.49 -32.95
CA VAL A 73 -10.51 31.65 -32.42
C VAL A 73 -10.12 31.02 -31.08
N VAL A 74 -8.90 30.48 -30.96
CA VAL A 74 -8.40 29.88 -29.72
C VAL A 74 -8.34 30.91 -28.58
N VAL A 75 -7.78 32.10 -28.83
CA VAL A 75 -7.68 33.19 -27.83
C VAL A 75 -9.06 33.67 -27.41
N PHE A 76 -9.96 33.88 -28.38
CA PHE A 76 -11.33 34.27 -28.09
C PHE A 76 -12.04 33.24 -27.18
N ASN A 77 -11.95 31.96 -27.54
CA ASN A 77 -12.57 30.86 -26.80
C ASN A 77 -11.96 30.70 -25.40
N ARG A 78 -10.64 30.87 -25.25
CA ARG A 78 -9.95 30.85 -23.94
C ARG A 78 -10.53 31.86 -22.96
N CYS A 79 -10.95 33.03 -23.45
CA CYS A 79 -11.54 34.07 -22.61
C CYS A 79 -13.06 33.89 -22.42
N MET A 80 -13.80 33.53 -23.47
CA MET A 80 -15.26 33.49 -23.45
C MET A 80 -15.83 32.20 -22.81
N LEU A 81 -15.28 31.03 -23.18
CA LEU A 81 -15.84 29.73 -22.78
C LEU A 81 -15.88 29.49 -21.27
N PRO A 82 -14.84 29.86 -20.48
CA PRO A 82 -14.91 29.68 -19.02
C PRO A 82 -16.08 30.44 -18.39
N ALA A 83 -16.34 31.67 -18.84
CA ALA A 83 -17.46 32.47 -18.33
C ALA A 83 -18.81 31.90 -18.79
N TYR A 84 -18.90 31.46 -20.04
CA TYR A 84 -20.11 30.83 -20.58
C TYR A 84 -20.48 29.54 -19.85
N TYR A 85 -19.56 28.58 -19.76
CA TYR A 85 -19.81 27.32 -19.04
C TYR A 85 -19.93 27.53 -17.53
N GLY A 86 -19.20 28.50 -16.98
CA GLY A 86 -19.35 28.92 -15.58
C GLY A 86 -20.76 29.45 -15.27
N LEU A 87 -21.34 30.25 -16.17
CA LEU A 87 -22.71 30.74 -16.03
C LEU A 87 -23.72 29.59 -16.07
N LEU A 88 -23.56 28.66 -17.02
CA LEU A 88 -24.39 27.46 -17.10
C LEU A 88 -24.25 26.60 -15.83
N ARG A 89 -23.04 26.44 -15.30
CA ARG A 89 -22.78 25.72 -14.04
C ARG A 89 -23.53 26.36 -12.87
N LEU A 90 -23.46 27.69 -12.71
CA LEU A 90 -24.20 28.40 -11.66
C LEU A 90 -25.72 28.19 -11.81
N CYS A 91 -26.24 28.19 -13.03
CA CYS A 91 -27.65 27.90 -13.30
C CYS A 91 -28.02 26.46 -12.94
N CYS A 92 -27.16 25.48 -13.24
CA CYS A 92 -27.36 24.08 -12.86
C CYS A 92 -27.33 23.86 -11.34
N GLN A 93 -26.45 24.55 -10.62
CA GLN A 93 -26.40 24.53 -9.16
C GLN A 93 -27.70 25.05 -8.54
N GLN A 94 -28.32 26.07 -9.15
CA GLN A 94 -29.55 26.67 -8.64
C GLN A 94 -30.82 25.92 -9.07
N SER A 95 -30.82 25.27 -10.24
CA SER A 95 -32.02 24.63 -10.82
C SER A 95 -31.72 23.25 -11.37
N ARG A 96 -32.21 22.23 -10.66
CA ARG A 96 -32.11 20.83 -11.04
C ARG A 96 -32.86 20.49 -12.35
N PRO A 97 -34.09 20.99 -12.61
CA PRO A 97 -34.74 20.79 -13.91
C PRO A 97 -33.91 21.34 -15.07
N PHE A 98 -33.27 22.50 -14.86
CA PHE A 98 -32.37 23.08 -15.86
C PHE A 98 -31.13 22.21 -16.07
N ALA A 99 -30.49 21.71 -15.01
CA ALA A 99 -29.37 20.78 -15.12
C ALA A 99 -29.72 19.53 -15.95
N ARG A 100 -30.90 18.93 -15.72
CA ARG A 100 -31.36 17.76 -16.49
C ARG A 100 -31.58 18.08 -17.97
N GLN A 101 -32.23 19.20 -18.27
CA GLN A 101 -32.42 19.66 -19.65
C GLN A 101 -31.06 19.90 -20.32
N LEU A 102 -30.13 20.52 -19.62
CA LEU A 102 -28.81 20.85 -20.14
C LEU A 102 -27.94 19.61 -20.39
N ALA A 103 -28.03 18.59 -19.53
CA ALA A 103 -27.31 17.31 -19.70
C ALA A 103 -27.63 16.61 -21.03
N GLN A 104 -28.87 16.76 -21.51
CA GLN A 104 -29.34 16.19 -22.77
C GLN A 104 -29.12 17.12 -23.98
N HIS A 105 -28.61 18.33 -23.74
CA HIS A 105 -28.52 19.34 -24.79
C HIS A 105 -27.37 19.06 -25.76
N GLN A 106 -27.66 19.10 -27.07
CA GLN A 106 -26.71 18.76 -28.12
C GLN A 106 -25.42 19.61 -28.09
N ASN A 107 -25.51 20.91 -27.79
CA ASN A 107 -24.32 21.77 -27.73
C ASN A 107 -23.39 21.44 -26.55
N ILE A 108 -23.94 20.86 -25.48
CA ILE A 108 -23.15 20.44 -24.32
C ILE A 108 -22.46 19.12 -24.62
N GLN A 109 -23.16 18.18 -25.27
CA GLN A 109 -22.55 16.95 -25.78
C GLN A 109 -21.46 17.25 -26.83
N TRP A 110 -21.71 18.24 -27.69
CA TRP A 110 -20.71 18.74 -28.65
C TRP A 110 -19.49 19.34 -27.94
N ALA A 111 -19.68 20.10 -26.86
CA ALA A 111 -18.59 20.68 -26.09
C ALA A 111 -17.73 19.60 -25.42
N PHE A 112 -18.34 18.57 -24.85
CA PHE A 112 -17.60 17.41 -24.34
C PHE A 112 -16.74 16.77 -25.44
N LYS A 113 -17.29 16.60 -26.65
CA LYS A 113 -16.55 16.00 -27.78
C LYS A 113 -15.42 16.85 -28.33
N ASN A 114 -15.63 18.16 -28.49
CA ASN A 114 -14.74 19.01 -29.30
C ASN A 114 -13.91 20.02 -28.49
N ILE A 115 -14.24 20.23 -27.21
CA ILE A 115 -13.47 21.15 -26.35
C ILE A 115 -12.61 20.36 -25.35
N THR A 116 -13.17 19.33 -24.70
CA THR A 116 -12.47 18.63 -23.62
C THR A 116 -11.23 17.82 -24.00
N PRO A 117 -11.06 17.34 -25.25
CA PRO A 117 -9.79 16.72 -25.68
C PRO A 117 -8.61 17.70 -25.72
N TYR A 118 -8.85 19.01 -25.78
CA TYR A 118 -7.81 20.03 -26.00
C TYR A 118 -7.40 20.72 -24.69
N THR A 119 -6.87 19.94 -23.74
CA THR A 119 -6.51 20.40 -22.38
C THR A 119 -5.50 21.53 -22.35
N THR A 120 -4.52 21.53 -23.25
CA THR A 120 -3.51 22.59 -23.38
C THR A 120 -4.08 23.89 -23.95
N LEU A 121 -5.20 23.81 -24.68
CA LEU A 121 -5.85 24.99 -25.26
C LEU A 121 -6.89 25.58 -24.30
N TYR A 122 -7.73 24.76 -23.68
CA TYR A 122 -8.93 25.25 -22.98
C TYR A 122 -9.02 24.85 -21.52
N THR A 123 -7.91 24.76 -20.79
CA THR A 123 -7.82 24.28 -19.40
C THR A 123 -8.94 24.81 -18.48
N ALA A 124 -9.17 26.13 -18.47
CA ALA A 124 -10.19 26.75 -17.63
C ALA A 124 -11.63 26.36 -18.03
N ALA A 125 -11.93 26.31 -19.33
CA ALA A 125 -13.25 25.92 -19.82
C ALA A 125 -13.54 24.43 -19.56
N ILE A 126 -12.51 23.59 -19.68
CA ILE A 126 -12.61 22.15 -19.39
C ILE A 126 -12.90 21.93 -17.90
N GLY A 127 -12.28 22.70 -17.01
CA GLY A 127 -12.60 22.68 -15.59
C GLY A 127 -14.08 23.00 -15.31
N GLU A 128 -14.68 23.94 -16.05
CA GLU A 128 -16.11 24.25 -15.94
C GLU A 128 -17.01 23.15 -16.53
N LEU A 129 -16.61 22.54 -17.64
CA LEU A 129 -17.32 21.42 -18.24
C LEU A 129 -17.31 20.17 -17.34
N LEU A 130 -16.19 19.88 -16.67
CA LEU A 130 -16.12 18.77 -15.71
C LEU A 130 -17.01 19.00 -14.48
N LYS A 131 -17.06 20.23 -13.95
CA LYS A 131 -18.02 20.59 -12.88
C LYS A 131 -19.48 20.47 -13.33
N LEU A 132 -19.79 20.82 -14.58
CA LEU A 132 -21.12 20.58 -15.16
C LEU A 132 -21.44 19.08 -15.22
N MET A 133 -20.48 18.27 -15.66
CA MET A 133 -20.60 16.81 -15.70
C MET A 133 -20.89 16.22 -14.31
N GLU A 134 -20.21 16.71 -13.26
CA GLU A 134 -20.48 16.34 -11.87
C GLU A 134 -21.92 16.65 -11.45
N LEU A 135 -22.42 17.84 -11.78
CA LEU A 135 -23.80 18.25 -11.48
C LEU A 135 -24.83 17.39 -12.23
N PHE A 136 -24.52 16.92 -13.44
CA PHE A 136 -25.42 16.07 -14.22
C PHE A 136 -25.54 14.65 -13.66
N VAL A 137 -24.53 14.15 -12.94
CA VAL A 137 -24.53 12.80 -12.39
C VAL A 137 -24.71 12.75 -10.87
N CYS A 138 -24.76 13.91 -10.20
CA CYS A 138 -24.88 14.00 -8.75
C CYS A 138 -26.18 13.35 -8.26
N PRO A 139 -26.11 12.31 -7.39
CA PRO A 139 -27.29 11.70 -6.81
C PRO A 139 -27.99 12.69 -5.88
N SER A 140 -29.32 12.71 -5.91
CA SER A 140 -30.12 13.63 -5.10
C SER A 140 -31.20 12.90 -4.30
N PRO A 141 -31.53 13.36 -3.08
CA PRO A 141 -32.59 12.76 -2.29
C PRO A 141 -33.94 12.82 -3.02
N GLY A 142 -34.67 11.71 -3.08
CA GLY A 142 -35.98 11.65 -3.74
C GLY A 142 -35.93 11.65 -5.28
N MET A 143 -34.79 11.25 -5.85
CA MET A 143 -34.62 11.15 -7.30
C MET A 143 -35.57 10.10 -7.91
N SER A 144 -36.34 10.53 -8.92
CA SER A 144 -37.34 9.66 -9.57
C SER A 144 -36.69 8.59 -10.47
N GLU A 145 -37.41 7.52 -10.78
CA GLU A 145 -36.90 6.50 -11.73
C GLU A 145 -36.56 7.10 -13.10
N GLN A 146 -37.35 8.08 -13.56
CA GLN A 146 -37.10 8.76 -14.82
C GLN A 146 -35.79 9.54 -14.78
N GLU A 147 -35.52 10.24 -13.68
CA GLU A 147 -34.24 10.93 -13.46
C GLU A 147 -33.07 9.96 -13.44
N GLN A 148 -33.22 8.83 -12.77
CA GLN A 148 -32.20 7.79 -12.75
C GLN A 148 -31.88 7.27 -14.15
N ARG A 149 -32.90 7.02 -14.97
CA ARG A 149 -32.72 6.60 -16.37
C ARG A 149 -32.01 7.65 -17.20
N GLU A 150 -32.35 8.92 -17.04
CA GLU A 150 -31.69 10.04 -17.75
C GLU A 150 -30.22 10.19 -17.36
N VAL A 151 -29.91 10.10 -16.06
CA VAL A 151 -28.51 10.12 -15.56
C VAL A 151 -27.73 8.93 -16.10
N THR A 152 -28.30 7.73 -16.08
CA THR A 152 -27.66 6.53 -16.64
C THR A 152 -27.44 6.67 -18.15
N LEU A 153 -28.40 7.23 -18.90
CA LEU A 153 -28.24 7.48 -20.33
C LEU A 153 -27.10 8.47 -20.59
N PHE A 154 -27.08 9.60 -19.87
CA PHE A 154 -26.01 10.58 -19.95
C PHE A 154 -24.65 9.93 -19.69
N LYS A 155 -24.50 9.21 -18.57
CA LYS A 155 -23.26 8.49 -18.22
C LYS A 155 -22.81 7.57 -19.35
N ARG A 156 -23.70 6.73 -19.90
CA ARG A 156 -23.35 5.77 -20.97
C ARG A 156 -22.88 6.48 -22.24
N THR A 157 -23.61 7.50 -22.69
CA THR A 157 -23.26 8.28 -23.88
C THR A 157 -21.90 8.97 -23.69
N THR A 158 -21.70 9.62 -22.54
CA THR A 158 -20.49 10.37 -22.24
C THR A 158 -19.29 9.44 -22.00
N LEU A 159 -19.47 8.31 -21.30
CA LEU A 159 -18.43 7.28 -21.15
C LEU A 159 -18.00 6.70 -22.50
N SER A 160 -18.94 6.39 -23.39
CA SER A 160 -18.63 5.89 -24.74
C SER A 160 -17.79 6.90 -25.54
N LEU A 161 -18.04 8.19 -25.36
CA LEU A 161 -17.25 9.26 -25.98
C LEU A 161 -15.82 9.27 -25.43
N TYR A 162 -15.66 9.24 -24.09
CA TYR A 162 -14.34 9.33 -23.46
C TYR A 162 -13.48 8.09 -23.68
N LEU A 163 -14.07 6.90 -23.70
CA LEU A 163 -13.37 5.65 -24.02
C LEU A 163 -12.91 5.58 -25.49
N GLY A 164 -13.48 6.42 -26.37
CA GLY A 164 -13.06 6.55 -27.76
C GLY A 164 -11.96 7.59 -28.01
N LEU A 165 -11.50 8.33 -26.98
CA LEU A 165 -10.38 9.26 -27.12
C LEU A 165 -9.07 8.50 -27.29
N ASP A 166 -8.05 9.16 -27.87
CA ASP A 166 -6.68 8.62 -27.85
C ASP A 166 -6.09 8.78 -26.43
N PRO A 167 -5.93 7.69 -25.65
CA PRO A 167 -5.44 7.78 -24.29
C PRO A 167 -3.98 8.26 -24.21
N ARG A 168 -3.21 8.21 -25.30
CA ARG A 168 -1.82 8.66 -25.32
C ARG A 168 -1.69 10.18 -25.25
N VAL A 169 -2.71 10.90 -25.68
CA VAL A 169 -2.72 12.38 -25.69
C VAL A 169 -3.73 12.91 -24.68
N CYS A 170 -4.90 12.27 -24.57
CA CYS A 170 -6.03 12.75 -23.78
C CYS A 170 -6.15 12.08 -22.40
N TRP A 171 -5.08 11.49 -21.86
CA TRP A 171 -5.11 10.78 -20.58
C TRP A 171 -5.69 11.64 -19.44
N ALA A 172 -5.36 12.94 -19.40
CA ALA A 172 -5.80 13.83 -18.32
C ALA A 172 -7.33 13.99 -18.30
N THR A 173 -7.91 14.25 -19.48
CA THR A 173 -9.36 14.37 -19.64
C THR A 173 -10.05 13.03 -19.40
N LEU A 174 -9.48 11.93 -19.92
CA LEU A 174 -10.01 10.59 -19.73
C LEU A 174 -10.11 10.25 -18.23
N VAL A 175 -9.01 10.41 -17.48
CA VAL A 175 -8.96 10.12 -16.04
C VAL A 175 -9.93 11.00 -15.28
N ALA A 176 -9.95 12.31 -15.54
CA ALA A 176 -10.86 13.24 -14.87
C ALA A 176 -12.34 12.90 -15.13
N ALA A 177 -12.72 12.63 -16.37
CA ALA A 177 -14.09 12.28 -16.73
C ALA A 177 -14.51 10.94 -16.12
N LEU A 178 -13.65 9.91 -16.17
CA LEU A 178 -13.96 8.60 -15.59
C LEU A 178 -14.17 8.68 -14.08
N ARG A 179 -13.41 9.51 -13.36
CA ARG A 179 -13.62 9.72 -11.92
C ARG A 179 -14.96 10.34 -11.57
N VAL A 180 -15.48 11.21 -12.43
CA VAL A 180 -16.81 11.79 -12.26
C VAL A 180 -17.90 10.77 -12.58
N LEU A 181 -17.74 10.03 -13.69
CA LEU A 181 -18.79 9.19 -14.26
C LEU A 181 -18.89 7.80 -13.61
N VAL A 182 -17.76 7.21 -13.21
CA VAL A 182 -17.67 5.84 -12.69
C VAL A 182 -17.82 5.84 -11.17
N GLN A 183 -19.06 5.82 -10.69
CA GLN A 183 -19.36 5.89 -9.26
C GLN A 183 -19.78 4.54 -8.66
N GLY A 184 -20.32 3.64 -9.49
CA GLY A 184 -20.86 2.37 -9.02
C GLY A 184 -20.50 1.16 -9.89
N PRO A 185 -20.88 -0.06 -9.45
CA PRO A 185 -20.55 -1.29 -10.17
C PRO A 185 -21.13 -1.34 -11.58
N HIS A 186 -22.32 -0.79 -11.82
CA HIS A 186 -22.91 -0.73 -13.16
C HIS A 186 -22.10 0.13 -14.13
N ASP A 187 -21.54 1.25 -13.66
CA ASP A 187 -20.69 2.11 -14.48
C ASP A 187 -19.38 1.38 -14.81
N ARG A 188 -18.78 0.69 -13.83
CA ARG A 188 -17.57 -0.12 -14.01
C ARG A 188 -17.79 -1.26 -15.01
N LEU A 189 -18.92 -1.97 -14.93
CA LEU A 189 -19.29 -3.01 -15.88
C LEU A 189 -19.45 -2.47 -17.30
N PHE A 190 -20.04 -1.27 -17.45
CA PHE A 190 -20.13 -0.61 -18.75
C PHE A 190 -18.75 -0.28 -19.31
N VAL A 191 -17.83 0.23 -18.49
CA VAL A 191 -16.45 0.52 -18.91
C VAL A 191 -15.70 -0.77 -19.28
N LEU A 192 -15.89 -1.85 -18.53
CA LEU A 192 -15.32 -3.17 -18.85
C LEU A 192 -15.82 -3.69 -20.21
N ALA A 193 -17.11 -3.56 -20.50
CA ALA A 193 -17.70 -3.98 -21.76
C ALA A 193 -17.17 -3.21 -22.98
N ASN A 194 -16.69 -1.98 -22.78
CA ASN A 194 -16.22 -1.07 -23.83
C ASN A 194 -14.68 -0.94 -23.84
N ASN A 195 -13.96 -2.02 -23.55
CA ASN A 195 -12.49 -2.08 -23.59
C ASN A 195 -11.78 -1.04 -22.71
N GLY A 196 -12.39 -0.63 -21.60
CA GLY A 196 -11.81 0.40 -20.74
C GLY A 196 -10.47 0.00 -20.11
N VAL A 197 -10.25 -1.28 -19.80
CA VAL A 197 -8.98 -1.73 -19.20
C VAL A 197 -7.79 -1.49 -20.15
N PRO A 198 -7.79 -1.98 -21.41
CA PRO A 198 -6.75 -1.63 -22.38
C PRO A 198 -6.54 -0.11 -22.54
N VAL A 199 -7.61 0.68 -22.60
CA VAL A 199 -7.54 2.15 -22.74
C VAL A 199 -6.80 2.78 -21.56
N LEU A 200 -7.10 2.35 -20.32
CA LEU A 200 -6.39 2.84 -19.14
C LEU A 200 -4.91 2.43 -19.15
N PHE A 201 -4.58 1.21 -19.57
CA PHE A 201 -3.18 0.76 -19.61
C PHE A 201 -2.36 1.42 -20.74
N GLN A 202 -3.01 1.85 -21.83
CA GLN A 202 -2.36 2.70 -22.84
C GLN A 202 -2.06 4.10 -22.28
N ALA A 203 -2.98 4.70 -21.51
CA ALA A 203 -2.68 5.94 -20.78
C ALA A 203 -1.55 5.75 -19.76
N LEU A 204 -1.51 4.59 -19.08
CA LEU A 204 -0.46 4.26 -18.11
C LEU A 204 0.91 4.22 -18.78
N HIS A 205 1.00 3.67 -19.99
CA HIS A 205 2.24 3.65 -20.75
C HIS A 205 2.78 5.06 -20.99
N THR A 206 1.94 5.99 -21.47
CA THR A 206 2.36 7.38 -21.67
C THR A 206 2.79 8.04 -20.36
N LEU A 207 2.00 7.88 -19.28
CA LEU A 207 2.34 8.46 -17.98
C LEU A 207 3.63 7.88 -17.40
N HIS A 208 3.88 6.58 -17.60
CA HIS A 208 5.12 5.92 -17.19
C HIS A 208 6.34 6.49 -17.92
N VAL A 209 6.24 6.67 -19.24
CA VAL A 209 7.29 7.31 -20.04
C VAL A 209 7.52 8.75 -19.56
N MET A 210 6.46 9.54 -19.37
CA MET A 210 6.58 10.91 -18.83
C MET A 210 7.20 10.92 -17.42
N TYR A 211 6.89 9.93 -16.58
CA TYR A 211 7.44 9.82 -15.23
C TYR A 211 8.94 9.52 -15.23
N HIS A 212 9.47 8.80 -16.22
CA HIS A 212 10.91 8.49 -16.26
C HIS A 212 11.72 9.45 -17.16
N GLU A 213 11.15 9.94 -18.26
CA GLU A 213 11.88 10.67 -19.29
C GLU A 213 11.59 12.19 -19.29
N ALA A 214 10.39 12.62 -18.87
CA ALA A 214 10.00 14.04 -18.91
C ALA A 214 10.26 14.74 -17.57
N THR A 215 11.46 15.32 -17.43
CA THR A 215 11.97 15.94 -16.19
C THR A 215 11.15 17.13 -15.68
N ALA A 216 10.44 17.83 -16.57
CA ALA A 216 9.61 18.98 -16.24
C ALA A 216 8.14 18.65 -15.89
N CYS A 217 7.74 17.37 -15.99
CA CYS A 217 6.36 16.95 -15.76
C CYS A 217 6.17 16.30 -14.37
N HIS A 218 5.11 16.69 -13.67
CA HIS A 218 4.70 16.11 -12.39
C HIS A 218 3.43 15.27 -12.57
N VAL A 219 3.61 14.01 -12.92
CA VAL A 219 2.51 13.08 -13.27
C VAL A 219 2.17 12.06 -12.19
N THR A 220 2.71 12.22 -10.98
CA THR A 220 2.51 11.24 -9.89
C THR A 220 1.05 11.16 -9.42
N GLY A 221 0.35 12.30 -9.38
CA GLY A 221 -1.09 12.35 -9.08
C GLY A 221 -1.88 11.62 -10.15
N ASP A 222 -1.61 11.94 -11.42
CA ASP A 222 -2.27 11.31 -12.57
C ASP A 222 -2.05 9.79 -12.62
N LEU A 223 -0.83 9.33 -12.30
CA LEU A 223 -0.51 7.91 -12.17
C LEU A 223 -1.33 7.25 -11.05
N ALA A 224 -1.39 7.86 -9.87
CA ALA A 224 -2.19 7.32 -8.76
C ALA A 224 -3.67 7.23 -9.13
N ASP A 225 -4.18 8.25 -9.81
CA ASP A 225 -5.57 8.35 -10.22
C ASP A 225 -5.94 7.27 -11.24
N LEU A 226 -5.07 7.09 -12.24
CA LEU A 226 -5.21 6.06 -13.26
C LEU A 226 -5.10 4.65 -12.68
N LEU A 227 -4.12 4.39 -11.81
CA LEU A 227 -3.95 3.09 -11.16
C LEU A 227 -5.16 2.76 -10.27
N SER A 228 -5.72 3.74 -9.57
CA SER A 228 -6.93 3.56 -8.77
C SER A 228 -8.15 3.18 -9.64
N LEU A 229 -8.34 3.83 -10.78
CA LEU A 229 -9.40 3.48 -11.73
C LEU A 229 -9.20 2.06 -12.29
N ALA A 230 -7.97 1.72 -12.69
CA ALA A 230 -7.64 0.39 -13.19
C ALA A 230 -7.90 -0.69 -12.13
N LEU A 231 -7.48 -0.44 -10.88
CA LEU A 231 -7.69 -1.35 -9.76
C LEU A 231 -9.18 -1.61 -9.51
N ASP A 232 -10.02 -0.57 -9.52
CA ASP A 232 -11.47 -0.69 -9.35
C ASP A 232 -12.13 -1.53 -10.45
N LEU A 233 -11.68 -1.38 -11.70
CA LEU A 233 -12.16 -2.19 -12.82
C LEU A 233 -11.70 -3.65 -12.70
N LEU A 234 -10.44 -3.90 -12.34
CA LEU A 234 -9.90 -5.26 -12.16
C LEU A 234 -10.59 -5.99 -11.00
N ARG A 235 -10.79 -5.32 -9.87
CA ARG A 235 -11.56 -5.87 -8.73
C ARG A 235 -12.99 -6.20 -9.12
N THR A 236 -13.64 -5.32 -9.87
CA THR A 236 -15.00 -5.58 -10.38
C THR A 236 -15.02 -6.77 -11.33
N CYS A 237 -14.02 -6.87 -12.21
CA CYS A 237 -13.85 -8.01 -13.11
C CYS A 237 -13.71 -9.32 -12.32
N SER A 238 -12.82 -9.35 -11.32
CA SER A 238 -12.56 -10.50 -10.46
C SER A 238 -13.80 -10.94 -9.67
N ALA A 239 -14.52 -9.99 -9.06
CA ALA A 239 -15.71 -10.27 -8.26
C ALA A 239 -16.93 -10.69 -9.09
N MET A 240 -17.09 -10.17 -10.32
CA MET A 240 -18.32 -10.30 -11.10
C MET A 240 -18.20 -11.25 -12.30
N GLN A 241 -17.03 -11.81 -12.62
CA GLN A 241 -16.82 -12.69 -13.79
C GLN A 241 -17.75 -13.92 -13.85
N GLN A 242 -18.28 -14.38 -12.71
CA GLN A 242 -19.22 -15.51 -12.67
C GLN A 242 -20.67 -15.06 -12.97
N VAL A 243 -21.02 -13.81 -12.66
CA VAL A 243 -22.41 -13.30 -12.71
C VAL A 243 -22.65 -12.46 -13.97
N SER A 244 -21.75 -11.54 -14.28
CA SER A 244 -21.89 -10.58 -15.38
C SER A 244 -21.17 -11.07 -16.64
N GLN A 245 -21.86 -10.96 -17.78
CA GLN A 245 -21.28 -11.28 -19.08
C GLN A 245 -20.16 -10.30 -19.45
N GLU A 246 -20.31 -9.03 -19.10
CA GLU A 246 -19.33 -7.96 -19.34
C GLU A 246 -18.01 -8.24 -18.60
N ALA A 247 -18.10 -8.57 -17.31
CA ALA A 247 -16.93 -8.95 -16.51
C ALA A 247 -16.27 -10.23 -17.05
N ARG A 248 -17.07 -11.23 -17.45
CA ARG A 248 -16.56 -12.47 -18.05
C ARG A 248 -15.83 -12.23 -19.37
N ALA A 249 -16.38 -11.36 -20.22
CA ALA A 249 -15.76 -10.97 -21.48
C ALA A 249 -14.45 -10.19 -21.26
N ALA A 250 -14.43 -9.28 -20.30
CA ALA A 250 -13.21 -8.55 -19.92
C ALA A 250 -12.14 -9.51 -19.37
N ALA A 251 -12.50 -10.45 -18.50
CA ALA A 251 -11.57 -11.48 -18.01
C ALA A 251 -11.04 -12.38 -19.15
N ALA A 252 -11.87 -12.69 -20.15
CA ALA A 252 -11.46 -13.44 -21.32
C ALA A 252 -10.50 -12.64 -22.21
N MET A 253 -10.79 -11.35 -22.44
CA MET A 253 -9.93 -10.44 -23.21
C MET A 253 -8.55 -10.30 -22.54
N LEU A 254 -8.51 -10.15 -21.22
CA LEU A 254 -7.26 -10.10 -20.48
C LEU A 254 -6.43 -11.35 -20.78
N ARG A 255 -7.03 -12.55 -20.90
CA ARG A 255 -6.28 -13.82 -21.13
C ARG A 255 -5.55 -13.86 -22.46
N THR A 256 -6.01 -13.08 -23.42
CA THR A 256 -5.42 -12.99 -24.75
C THR A 256 -4.72 -11.65 -24.96
N TRP A 257 -4.47 -10.87 -23.91
CA TRP A 257 -3.93 -9.53 -24.06
C TRP A 257 -2.41 -9.57 -24.35
N PRO A 258 -1.96 -9.22 -25.58
CA PRO A 258 -0.57 -9.39 -25.97
C PRO A 258 0.42 -8.49 -25.20
N GLU A 259 -0.03 -7.31 -24.78
CA GLU A 259 0.83 -6.30 -24.13
C GLU A 259 0.92 -6.48 -22.60
N LEU A 260 0.35 -7.56 -22.05
CA LEU A 260 0.35 -7.84 -20.62
C LEU A 260 1.77 -7.90 -20.06
N GLY A 261 2.67 -8.64 -20.71
CA GLY A 261 4.06 -8.80 -20.22
C GLY A 261 4.82 -7.47 -20.11
N ASP A 262 4.70 -6.60 -21.11
CA ASP A 262 5.31 -5.28 -21.09
C ASP A 262 4.67 -4.36 -20.05
N THR A 263 3.36 -4.49 -19.84
CA THR A 263 2.63 -3.77 -18.80
C THR A 263 3.08 -4.19 -17.41
N LEU A 264 3.20 -5.49 -17.16
CA LEU A 264 3.71 -6.04 -15.90
C LEU A 264 5.12 -5.52 -15.63
N ARG A 265 6.02 -5.52 -16.63
CA ARG A 265 7.36 -4.95 -16.50
C ARG A 265 7.34 -3.47 -16.10
N ARG A 266 6.49 -2.66 -16.76
CA ARG A 266 6.35 -1.23 -16.42
C ARG A 266 5.86 -1.03 -14.99
N LEU A 267 4.83 -1.76 -14.57
CA LEU A 267 4.33 -1.74 -13.19
C LEU A 267 5.45 -2.10 -12.19
N LEU A 268 6.23 -3.16 -12.45
CA LEU A 268 7.35 -3.54 -11.59
C LEU A 268 8.41 -2.43 -11.47
N THR A 269 8.69 -1.68 -12.54
CA THR A 269 9.63 -0.54 -12.46
C THR A 269 9.12 0.64 -11.65
N LEU A 270 7.83 0.71 -11.31
CA LEU A 270 7.28 1.68 -10.36
C LEU A 270 7.49 1.25 -8.89
N LEU A 271 7.98 0.03 -8.65
CA LEU A 271 8.29 -0.47 -7.32
C LEU A 271 9.75 -0.14 -6.96
N ASN A 272 10.01 1.11 -6.61
CA ASN A 272 11.34 1.56 -6.21
C ASN A 272 11.31 2.67 -5.15
N THR A 273 12.49 3.05 -4.69
CA THR A 273 12.69 4.04 -3.61
C THR A 273 12.60 5.51 -4.07
N TYR A 274 12.41 5.75 -5.36
CA TYR A 274 12.17 7.07 -5.95
C TYR A 274 10.69 7.36 -6.21
N VAL A 275 9.84 6.32 -6.13
CA VAL A 275 8.39 6.45 -6.32
C VAL A 275 7.69 6.71 -4.97
N PRO A 276 6.75 7.66 -4.89
CA PRO A 276 5.98 7.92 -3.67
C PRO A 276 5.19 6.69 -3.21
N PRO A 277 4.95 6.52 -1.89
CA PRO A 277 4.21 5.38 -1.36
C PRO A 277 2.83 5.17 -2.01
N GLN A 278 2.08 6.24 -2.27
CA GLN A 278 0.74 6.14 -2.87
C GLN A 278 0.74 5.39 -4.21
N VAL A 279 1.65 5.77 -5.13
CA VAL A 279 1.77 5.14 -6.45
C VAL A 279 2.30 3.71 -6.31
N ARG A 280 3.31 3.50 -5.45
CA ARG A 280 3.90 2.17 -5.23
C ARG A 280 2.89 1.17 -4.68
N LEU A 281 2.08 1.57 -3.69
CA LEU A 281 1.07 0.70 -3.08
C LEU A 281 -0.08 0.39 -4.05
N LEU A 282 -0.59 1.38 -4.78
CA LEU A 282 -1.59 1.14 -5.83
C LEU A 282 -1.07 0.22 -6.93
N CYS A 283 0.21 0.36 -7.31
CA CYS A 283 0.85 -0.53 -8.28
C CYS A 283 0.90 -1.98 -7.78
N LEU A 284 1.27 -2.20 -6.51
CA LEU A 284 1.26 -3.53 -5.89
C LEU A 284 -0.15 -4.14 -5.87
N ASP A 285 -1.18 -3.35 -5.58
CA ASP A 285 -2.56 -3.83 -5.57
C ASP A 285 -3.04 -4.19 -6.99
N VAL A 286 -2.70 -3.38 -8.00
CA VAL A 286 -2.99 -3.71 -9.41
C VAL A 286 -2.29 -5.00 -9.81
N LEU A 287 -1.02 -5.17 -9.48
CA LEU A 287 -0.25 -6.39 -9.76
C LEU A 287 -0.88 -7.61 -9.08
N LYS A 288 -1.32 -7.51 -7.81
CA LYS A 288 -2.01 -8.59 -7.11
C LYS A 288 -3.32 -8.97 -7.81
N GLU A 289 -4.14 -8.01 -8.22
CA GLU A 289 -5.38 -8.31 -8.96
C GLU A 289 -5.11 -8.94 -10.34
N LEU A 290 -4.01 -8.58 -11.00
CA LEU A 290 -3.60 -9.25 -12.24
C LEU A 290 -3.18 -10.70 -11.99
N VAL A 291 -2.47 -10.97 -10.88
CA VAL A 291 -2.13 -12.35 -10.46
C VAL A 291 -3.40 -13.16 -10.16
N THR A 292 -4.42 -12.58 -9.52
CA THR A 292 -5.67 -13.31 -9.21
C THR A 292 -6.48 -13.61 -10.46
N LEU A 293 -6.56 -12.66 -11.40
CA LEU A 293 -7.27 -12.84 -12.67
C LEU A 293 -6.55 -13.79 -13.63
N GLN A 294 -5.21 -13.74 -13.64
CA GLN A 294 -4.37 -14.40 -14.64
C GLN A 294 -3.12 -15.02 -14.00
N PRO A 295 -3.28 -16.02 -13.13
CA PRO A 295 -2.17 -16.54 -12.34
C PRO A 295 -1.07 -17.11 -13.24
N ARG A 296 -1.43 -17.92 -14.25
CA ARG A 296 -0.44 -18.58 -15.11
C ARG A 296 0.43 -17.59 -15.89
N GLU A 297 -0.19 -16.70 -16.67
CA GLU A 297 0.55 -15.74 -17.51
C GLU A 297 1.31 -14.71 -16.69
N THR A 298 0.75 -14.26 -15.57
CA THR A 298 1.42 -13.28 -14.72
C THR A 298 2.64 -13.90 -14.05
N VAL A 299 2.50 -15.09 -13.44
CA VAL A 299 3.60 -15.81 -12.78
C VAL A 299 4.73 -16.11 -13.78
N THR A 300 4.42 -16.67 -14.95
CA THR A 300 5.43 -17.02 -15.96
C THR A 300 6.17 -15.79 -16.49
N SER A 301 5.50 -14.63 -16.56
CA SER A 301 6.11 -13.38 -17.02
C SER A 301 6.97 -12.70 -15.95
N ILE A 302 6.49 -12.58 -14.71
CA ILE A 302 7.18 -11.78 -13.68
C ILE A 302 8.27 -12.55 -12.95
N VAL A 303 8.11 -13.86 -12.72
CA VAL A 303 9.04 -14.62 -11.86
C VAL A 303 10.48 -14.59 -12.39
N PRO A 304 10.76 -14.85 -13.68
CA PRO A 304 12.12 -14.78 -14.20
C PRO A 304 12.74 -13.38 -14.06
N LEU A 305 11.92 -12.33 -14.24
CA LEU A 305 12.36 -10.94 -14.12
C LEU A 305 12.72 -10.59 -12.68
N LEU A 306 11.83 -10.90 -11.75
CA LEU A 306 12.07 -10.66 -10.32
C LEU A 306 13.29 -11.46 -9.85
N ALA A 307 13.36 -12.75 -10.16
CA ALA A 307 14.47 -13.61 -9.77
C ALA A 307 15.81 -13.05 -10.29
N SER A 308 15.87 -12.61 -11.55
CA SER A 308 17.07 -11.97 -12.11
C SER A 308 17.46 -10.70 -11.35
N CYS A 309 16.50 -9.81 -11.06
CA CYS A 309 16.82 -8.57 -10.34
C CYS A 309 17.33 -8.81 -8.91
N HIS A 310 16.68 -9.71 -8.16
CA HIS A 310 17.10 -10.08 -6.82
C HIS A 310 18.48 -10.77 -6.82
N SER A 311 18.75 -11.65 -7.79
CA SER A 311 20.06 -12.31 -7.91
C SER A 311 21.17 -11.30 -8.14
N THR A 312 20.99 -10.38 -9.09
CA THR A 312 21.97 -9.33 -9.38
C THR A 312 22.23 -8.43 -8.17
N PHE A 313 21.20 -8.12 -7.38
CA PHE A 313 21.35 -7.34 -6.16
C PHE A 313 22.19 -8.06 -5.09
N LEU A 314 21.91 -9.34 -4.84
CA LEU A 314 22.64 -10.13 -3.85
C LEU A 314 24.10 -10.39 -4.28
N GLU A 315 24.34 -10.65 -5.56
CA GLU A 315 25.69 -10.85 -6.12
C GLU A 315 26.54 -9.57 -6.05
N SER A 316 25.91 -8.38 -6.17
CA SER A 316 26.59 -7.08 -6.06
C SER A 316 26.78 -6.59 -4.61
N SER A 317 26.53 -7.46 -3.61
CA SER A 317 26.68 -7.13 -2.19
C SER A 317 25.87 -5.90 -1.74
N GLY A 318 24.72 -5.66 -2.38
CA GLY A 318 23.79 -4.60 -1.99
C GLY A 318 24.22 -3.16 -2.34
N LEU A 319 25.23 -2.98 -3.20
CA LEU A 319 25.67 -1.66 -3.65
C LEU A 319 24.64 -1.04 -4.61
N MET A 320 23.71 -0.23 -4.08
CA MET A 320 22.78 0.52 -4.90
C MET A 320 22.39 1.86 -4.27
N THR A 321 22.26 2.90 -5.11
CA THR A 321 21.81 4.22 -4.64
C THR A 321 20.33 4.19 -4.27
N THR A 322 20.00 4.62 -3.05
CA THR A 322 18.61 4.73 -2.58
C THR A 322 18.03 6.10 -2.89
N GLY A 323 16.75 6.11 -3.22
CA GLY A 323 15.96 7.29 -3.52
C GLY A 323 15.40 7.98 -2.28
N PRO A 324 14.71 9.12 -2.49
CA PRO A 324 14.19 9.99 -1.44
C PRO A 324 13.09 9.36 -0.58
N TYR A 325 12.45 8.28 -1.03
CA TYR A 325 11.39 7.57 -0.31
C TYR A 325 11.89 6.29 0.37
N PHE A 326 13.21 6.04 0.39
CA PHE A 326 13.77 4.96 1.21
C PHE A 326 13.71 5.35 2.70
N PRO A 327 13.24 4.48 3.62
CA PRO A 327 13.20 4.77 5.05
C PRO A 327 14.59 5.02 5.63
N ARG A 328 14.76 6.13 6.36
CA ARG A 328 15.99 6.48 7.09
C ARG A 328 15.69 6.79 8.55
N ARG A 329 16.67 6.59 9.43
CA ARG A 329 16.49 6.80 10.87
C ARG A 329 16.30 8.29 11.17
N GLY A 330 15.31 8.61 12.00
CA GLY A 330 14.96 10.00 12.34
C GLY A 330 14.31 10.80 11.21
N GLN A 331 13.93 10.16 10.09
CA GLN A 331 13.22 10.82 9.00
C GLN A 331 11.78 11.17 9.41
N LYS A 332 11.48 12.46 9.53
CA LYS A 332 10.13 12.97 9.80
C LYS A 332 9.28 13.00 8.52
N GLY A 333 8.88 11.82 8.06
CA GLY A 333 8.00 11.64 6.91
C GLY A 333 8.68 11.77 5.54
N TYR A 334 7.91 11.50 4.48
CA TYR A 334 8.38 11.58 3.11
C TYR A 334 8.31 13.00 2.54
N PRO A 335 9.24 13.38 1.65
CA PRO A 335 9.14 14.66 0.97
C PRO A 335 7.87 14.73 0.12
N MET A 336 7.13 15.85 0.20
CA MET A 336 5.88 16.03 -0.56
C MET A 336 6.12 16.06 -2.08
N LYS A 337 7.30 16.52 -2.51
CA LYS A 337 7.75 16.53 -3.90
C LYS A 337 9.24 16.25 -3.94
N SER A 338 9.66 15.36 -4.84
CA SER A 338 11.07 15.16 -5.15
C SER A 338 11.26 15.18 -6.67
N ALA A 339 12.28 15.90 -7.12
CA ALA A 339 12.73 15.89 -8.51
C ALA A 339 13.80 14.80 -8.77
N VAL A 340 14.28 14.13 -7.72
CA VAL A 340 15.29 13.08 -7.84
C VAL A 340 14.64 11.83 -8.43
N ARG A 341 15.15 11.38 -9.58
CA ARG A 341 14.66 10.21 -10.31
C ARG A 341 15.80 9.23 -10.56
N PRO A 342 15.51 7.93 -10.72
CA PRO A 342 16.53 6.99 -11.14
C PRO A 342 16.93 7.28 -12.60
N GLN A 343 18.19 7.00 -12.96
CA GLN A 343 18.69 7.25 -14.33
C GLN A 343 17.94 6.43 -15.40
N ARG A 344 17.35 5.30 -14.99
CA ARG A 344 16.55 4.40 -15.83
C ARG A 344 15.41 3.82 -15.00
N PRO A 345 14.33 3.32 -15.62
CA PRO A 345 13.31 2.54 -14.91
C PRO A 345 13.95 1.31 -14.23
N ILE A 346 13.79 1.19 -12.92
CA ILE A 346 14.38 0.12 -12.11
C ILE A 346 13.38 -0.41 -11.09
N LEU A 347 13.50 -1.70 -10.78
CA LEU A 347 12.91 -2.31 -9.58
C LEU A 347 13.91 -2.15 -8.42
N GLN A 348 13.44 -1.70 -7.27
CA GLN A 348 14.27 -1.53 -6.06
C GLN A 348 13.43 -1.83 -4.82
N MET A 349 13.05 -3.09 -4.69
CA MET A 349 12.36 -3.63 -3.51
C MET A 349 13.24 -4.71 -2.86
N PHE A 350 14.51 -4.35 -2.63
CA PHE A 350 15.53 -5.22 -2.05
C PHE A 350 16.11 -4.58 -0.80
N LEU A 351 16.55 -5.39 0.15
CA LEU A 351 17.17 -4.93 1.39
C LEU A 351 18.39 -5.79 1.73
N HIS A 352 19.54 -5.14 1.93
CA HIS A 352 20.74 -5.79 2.44
C HIS A 352 21.05 -5.29 3.86
N LEU A 353 21.63 -6.15 4.71
CA LEU A 353 21.94 -5.84 6.11
C LEU A 353 22.82 -4.58 6.26
N SER A 354 23.74 -4.36 5.32
CA SER A 354 24.62 -3.17 5.32
C SER A 354 23.91 -1.84 5.04
N GLN A 355 22.65 -1.87 4.59
CA GLN A 355 21.86 -0.66 4.34
C GLN A 355 21.09 -0.19 5.57
N LEU A 356 21.08 -0.96 6.66
CA LEU A 356 20.41 -0.61 7.89
C LEU A 356 21.25 0.34 8.74
N GLU A 357 20.63 1.41 9.23
CA GLU A 357 21.28 2.40 10.11
C GLU A 357 21.27 1.98 11.60
N ALA A 358 20.43 1.00 11.95
CA ALA A 358 20.34 0.41 13.28
C ALA A 358 19.88 -1.05 13.19
N SER A 359 20.30 -1.88 14.15
CA SER A 359 19.77 -3.24 14.31
C SER A 359 18.33 -3.21 14.78
N LYS A 360 17.56 -4.23 14.41
CA LYS A 360 16.16 -4.36 14.81
C LYS A 360 16.00 -4.33 16.33
N GLY A 361 14.99 -3.60 16.81
CA GLY A 361 14.67 -3.42 18.22
C GLY A 361 15.40 -2.26 18.90
N VAL A 362 16.34 -1.60 18.20
CA VAL A 362 17.01 -0.39 18.71
C VAL A 362 16.15 0.86 18.52
N ASP A 363 15.40 0.93 17.41
CA ASP A 363 14.58 2.08 17.04
C ASP A 363 13.23 1.61 16.45
N PRO A 364 12.18 1.50 17.28
CA PRO A 364 10.88 0.96 16.85
C PRO A 364 10.21 1.75 15.73
N GLU A 365 10.41 3.07 15.65
CA GLU A 365 9.82 3.91 14.59
C GLU A 365 10.49 3.64 13.24
N TYR A 366 11.83 3.49 13.26
CA TYR A 366 12.59 3.11 12.07
C TYR A 366 12.25 1.69 11.62
N ASP A 367 12.15 0.74 12.55
CA ASP A 367 11.73 -0.64 12.27
C ASP A 367 10.35 -0.68 11.60
N GLN A 368 9.38 0.08 12.14
CA GLN A 368 8.05 0.18 11.55
C GLN A 368 8.07 0.82 10.16
N SER A 369 8.88 1.86 9.97
CA SER A 369 9.01 2.53 8.67
C SER A 369 9.59 1.60 7.59
N LEU A 370 10.56 0.75 7.96
CA LEU A 370 11.09 -0.29 7.08
C LEU A 370 10.04 -1.36 6.76
N LEU A 371 9.28 -1.82 7.77
CA LEU A 371 8.20 -2.78 7.57
C LEU A 371 7.10 -2.22 6.66
N ASP A 372 6.64 -1.00 6.88
CA ASP A 372 5.62 -0.35 6.04
C ASP A 372 6.08 -0.23 4.57
N PHE A 373 7.38 -0.08 4.35
CA PHE A 373 7.96 -0.01 3.01
C PHE A 373 8.05 -1.39 2.32
N PHE A 374 8.62 -2.40 2.99
CA PHE A 374 8.94 -3.69 2.36
C PHE A 374 7.82 -4.72 2.47
N LEU A 375 7.07 -4.75 3.57
CA LEU A 375 6.03 -5.76 3.82
C LEU A 375 4.98 -5.87 2.69
N PRO A 376 4.48 -4.77 2.09
CA PRO A 376 3.53 -4.84 0.97
C PRO A 376 4.07 -5.62 -0.24
N TYR A 377 5.38 -5.51 -0.52
CA TYR A 377 6.05 -6.25 -1.59
C TYR A 377 6.22 -7.73 -1.24
N HIS A 378 6.61 -8.04 0.00
CA HIS A 378 6.69 -9.44 0.44
C HIS A 378 5.33 -10.15 0.36
N ARG A 379 4.23 -9.47 0.71
CA ARG A 379 2.85 -9.97 0.53
C ARG A 379 2.50 -10.18 -0.94
N PHE A 380 3.00 -9.34 -1.84
CA PHE A 380 2.83 -9.54 -3.28
C PHE A 380 3.55 -10.81 -3.75
N VAL A 381 4.83 -11.00 -3.40
CA VAL A 381 5.58 -12.21 -3.73
C VAL A 381 4.91 -13.46 -3.15
N GLU A 382 4.40 -13.39 -1.92
CA GLU A 382 3.62 -14.47 -1.32
C GLU A 382 2.37 -14.80 -2.16
N THR A 383 1.65 -13.78 -2.64
CA THR A 383 0.46 -13.95 -3.49
C THR A 383 0.82 -14.61 -4.83
N VAL A 384 1.93 -14.21 -5.44
CA VAL A 384 2.47 -14.84 -6.67
C VAL A 384 2.78 -16.31 -6.43
N PHE A 385 3.42 -16.62 -5.29
CA PHE A 385 3.76 -17.99 -4.94
C PHE A 385 2.52 -18.84 -4.66
N ARG A 386 1.56 -18.34 -3.88
CA ARG A 386 0.27 -19.02 -3.62
C ARG A 386 -0.51 -19.27 -4.92
N ALA A 387 -0.51 -18.30 -5.84
CA ALA A 387 -1.13 -18.46 -7.15
C ALA A 387 -0.45 -19.56 -7.98
N ALA A 388 0.88 -19.65 -7.93
CA ALA A 388 1.63 -20.70 -8.61
C ALA A 388 1.36 -22.10 -8.01
N VAL A 389 1.28 -22.21 -6.68
CA VAL A 389 0.91 -23.46 -6.00
C VAL A 389 -0.51 -23.87 -6.40
N GLY A 390 -1.48 -22.95 -6.36
CA GLY A 390 -2.86 -23.23 -6.73
C GLY A 390 -3.06 -23.64 -8.20
N GLN A 391 -2.11 -23.33 -9.09
CA GLN A 391 -2.12 -23.72 -10.50
C GLN A 391 -1.16 -24.87 -10.83
N ASN A 392 -0.42 -25.40 -9.84
CA ASN A 392 0.63 -26.40 -10.03
C ASN A 392 1.70 -25.98 -11.07
N ILE A 393 2.12 -24.71 -11.03
CA ILE A 393 3.16 -24.14 -11.92
C ILE A 393 4.39 -23.68 -11.13
N VAL A 394 4.68 -24.34 -10.01
CA VAL A 394 5.86 -24.05 -9.19
C VAL A 394 7.13 -24.40 -9.99
N THR A 395 8.05 -23.45 -10.08
CA THR A 395 9.33 -23.62 -10.79
C THR A 395 10.51 -23.38 -9.86
N GLN A 396 11.71 -23.85 -10.24
CA GLN A 396 12.93 -23.57 -9.48
C GLN A 396 13.19 -22.05 -9.35
N ASP A 397 12.90 -21.26 -10.38
CA ASP A 397 13.05 -19.80 -10.34
C ASP A 397 12.12 -19.15 -9.32
N LEU A 398 10.89 -19.65 -9.17
CA LEU A 398 9.97 -19.17 -8.14
C LEU A 398 10.48 -19.49 -6.73
N VAL A 399 11.04 -20.69 -6.53
CA VAL A 399 11.63 -21.07 -5.25
C VAL A 399 12.85 -20.20 -4.94
N ASN A 400 13.74 -19.99 -5.93
CA ASN A 400 14.89 -19.10 -5.80
C ASN A 400 14.46 -17.67 -5.47
N LEU A 401 13.45 -17.13 -6.17
CA LEU A 401 12.88 -15.81 -5.88
C LEU A 401 12.38 -15.72 -4.45
N SER A 402 11.59 -16.70 -4.01
CA SER A 402 11.07 -16.71 -2.63
C SER A 402 12.19 -16.79 -1.59
N ALA A 403 13.27 -17.51 -1.89
CA ALA A 403 14.43 -17.60 -1.01
C ALA A 403 15.22 -16.29 -0.94
N MET A 404 15.42 -15.60 -2.07
CA MET A 404 16.08 -14.28 -2.11
C MET A 404 15.26 -13.23 -1.35
N VAL A 405 13.95 -13.17 -1.59
CA VAL A 405 13.04 -12.29 -0.85
C VAL A 405 13.01 -12.65 0.64
N SER A 406 13.10 -13.94 0.99
CA SER A 406 13.22 -14.36 2.38
C SER A 406 14.53 -13.86 3.00
N ILE A 407 15.67 -13.93 2.31
CA ILE A 407 16.96 -13.41 2.78
C ILE A 407 16.85 -11.91 3.09
N GLU A 408 16.29 -11.14 2.16
CA GLU A 408 16.10 -9.69 2.32
C GLU A 408 15.10 -9.34 3.43
N GLY A 409 14.19 -10.26 3.77
CA GLY A 409 13.24 -10.13 4.87
C GLY A 409 13.78 -10.53 6.25
N ILE A 410 14.93 -11.22 6.31
CA ILE A 410 15.54 -11.67 7.58
C ILE A 410 15.81 -10.50 8.52
N PRO A 411 16.47 -9.39 8.13
CA PRO A 411 16.76 -8.29 9.06
C PRO A 411 15.51 -7.64 9.66
N LEU A 412 14.38 -7.73 8.95
CA LEU A 412 13.09 -7.20 9.38
C LEU A 412 12.25 -8.25 10.13
N HIS A 413 12.72 -9.50 10.22
CA HIS A 413 12.02 -10.69 10.70
C HIS A 413 10.65 -10.90 10.03
N ILE A 414 10.55 -10.72 8.70
CA ILE A 414 9.31 -10.96 7.94
C ILE A 414 9.10 -12.47 7.72
N ASP A 415 8.07 -13.03 8.34
CA ASP A 415 7.83 -14.48 8.39
C ASP A 415 6.85 -15.04 7.33
N LEU A 416 6.42 -14.23 6.36
CA LEU A 416 5.43 -14.62 5.35
C LEU A 416 5.88 -15.82 4.49
N ILE A 417 7.08 -15.74 3.91
CA ILE A 417 7.61 -16.80 3.04
C ILE A 417 7.95 -18.06 3.85
N PRO A 418 8.58 -17.98 5.04
CA PRO A 418 8.76 -19.15 5.89
C PRO A 418 7.47 -19.87 6.27
N LYS A 419 6.41 -19.12 6.63
CA LYS A 419 5.09 -19.70 6.90
C LYS A 419 4.55 -20.42 5.67
N LEU A 420 4.64 -19.78 4.50
CA LEU A 420 4.21 -20.37 3.24
C LEU A 420 4.97 -21.66 2.90
N TRP A 421 6.29 -21.69 3.08
CA TRP A 421 7.08 -22.90 2.84
C TRP A 421 6.70 -24.03 3.80
N LEU A 422 6.42 -23.71 5.07
CA LEU A 422 5.94 -24.69 6.05
C LEU A 422 4.61 -25.29 5.60
N GLU A 423 3.64 -24.45 5.20
CA GLU A 423 2.33 -24.88 4.68
C GLU A 423 2.48 -25.83 3.48
N VAL A 424 3.36 -25.51 2.52
CA VAL A 424 3.57 -26.34 1.32
C VAL A 424 4.32 -27.64 1.64
N LEU A 425 5.25 -27.62 2.60
CA LEU A 425 5.95 -28.83 3.07
C LEU A 425 5.06 -29.77 3.89
N GLU A 426 3.96 -29.28 4.44
CA GLU A 426 2.97 -30.08 5.16
C GLU A 426 1.82 -30.56 4.27
N GLY A 427 1.71 -30.03 3.04
CA GLY A 427 0.69 -30.42 2.06
C GLY A 427 1.10 -31.58 1.13
N ASP A 428 0.25 -31.83 0.14
CA ASP A 428 0.39 -32.98 -0.78
C ASP A 428 1.64 -32.91 -1.69
N ASN A 429 2.11 -31.70 -2.02
CA ASN A 429 3.25 -31.46 -2.90
C ASN A 429 4.62 -31.43 -2.17
N ALA A 430 4.67 -31.88 -0.92
CA ALA A 430 5.84 -31.75 -0.05
C ALA A 430 7.13 -32.38 -0.60
N LYS A 431 7.04 -33.49 -1.34
CA LYS A 431 8.22 -34.21 -1.87
C LYS A 431 8.91 -33.42 -2.97
N GLU A 432 8.14 -33.00 -3.98
CA GLU A 432 8.63 -32.22 -5.11
C GLU A 432 9.12 -30.84 -4.64
N PHE A 433 8.36 -30.18 -3.77
CA PHE A 433 8.77 -28.90 -3.20
C PHE A 433 10.06 -29.04 -2.35
N GLY A 434 10.19 -30.12 -1.59
CA GLY A 434 11.41 -30.44 -0.86
C GLY A 434 12.63 -30.67 -1.76
N GLU A 435 12.45 -31.14 -2.99
CA GLU A 435 13.51 -31.24 -4.00
C GLU A 435 13.95 -29.87 -4.50
N PHE A 436 13.01 -28.98 -4.84
CA PHE A 436 13.33 -27.61 -5.25
C PHE A 436 14.10 -26.84 -4.16
N LEU A 437 13.73 -27.01 -2.89
CA LEU A 437 14.43 -26.39 -1.77
C LEU A 437 15.87 -26.90 -1.63
N ARG A 438 16.11 -28.21 -1.82
CA ARG A 438 17.46 -28.80 -1.76
C ARG A 438 18.36 -28.37 -2.91
N ASN A 439 17.78 -28.08 -4.06
CA ASN A 439 18.51 -27.69 -5.27
C ASN A 439 18.80 -26.18 -5.33
N SER A 440 18.28 -25.39 -4.39
CA SER A 440 18.47 -23.93 -4.37
C SER A 440 19.65 -23.52 -3.49
N SER A 441 20.66 -22.86 -4.10
CA SER A 441 21.76 -22.24 -3.36
C SER A 441 21.30 -21.08 -2.47
N TYR A 442 20.24 -20.36 -2.86
CA TYR A 442 19.68 -19.27 -2.07
C TYR A 442 19.01 -19.76 -0.79
N VAL A 443 18.42 -20.96 -0.79
CA VAL A 443 17.89 -21.57 0.45
C VAL A 443 19.03 -21.88 1.42
N THR A 444 20.16 -22.40 0.93
CA THR A 444 21.40 -22.59 1.70
C THR A 444 21.94 -21.25 2.25
N ASN A 445 21.90 -20.18 1.45
CA ASN A 445 22.28 -18.84 1.90
C ASN A 445 21.31 -18.26 2.94
N CYS A 446 20.01 -18.52 2.81
CA CYS A 446 19.00 -18.14 3.80
C CYS A 446 19.28 -18.79 5.16
N VAL A 447 19.62 -20.09 5.18
CA VAL A 447 20.02 -20.79 6.41
C VAL A 447 21.29 -20.18 7.00
N SER A 448 22.27 -19.89 6.15
CA SER A 448 23.53 -19.26 6.57
C SER A 448 23.32 -17.88 7.19
N ALA A 449 22.51 -17.03 6.56
CA ALA A 449 22.22 -15.67 7.02
C ALA A 449 21.55 -15.67 8.40
N VAL A 450 20.57 -16.53 8.65
CA VAL A 450 19.93 -16.64 9.98
C VAL A 450 20.91 -17.15 11.04
N LEU A 451 21.73 -18.16 10.74
CA LEU A 451 22.63 -18.75 11.72
C LEU A 451 23.86 -17.89 12.02
N LEU A 452 24.33 -17.10 11.05
CA LEU A 452 25.55 -16.29 11.17
C LEU A 452 25.27 -14.85 11.57
N GLU A 453 24.29 -14.21 10.93
CA GLU A 453 24.05 -12.77 11.00
C GLU A 453 22.90 -12.43 11.96
N GLU A 454 21.72 -13.05 11.81
CA GLU A 454 20.49 -12.62 12.49
C GLU A 454 19.76 -13.78 13.22
N ARG A 455 20.38 -14.32 14.27
CA ARG A 455 19.82 -15.46 15.05
C ARG A 455 18.52 -15.11 15.76
N GLY A 456 18.32 -13.83 16.10
CA GLY A 456 17.09 -13.35 16.75
C GLY A 456 15.83 -13.74 15.98
N TYR A 457 15.95 -13.97 14.67
CA TYR A 457 14.85 -14.45 13.83
C TYR A 457 14.33 -15.84 14.22
N LEU A 458 15.18 -16.70 14.81
CA LEU A 458 14.79 -18.02 15.32
C LEU A 458 13.88 -17.94 16.54
N ASN A 459 13.70 -16.77 17.17
CA ASN A 459 12.73 -16.64 18.26
C ASN A 459 11.29 -16.80 17.77
N ASN A 460 11.01 -16.59 16.48
CA ASN A 460 9.72 -16.90 15.89
C ASN A 460 9.51 -18.43 15.81
N PRO A 461 8.50 -19.00 16.49
CA PRO A 461 8.29 -20.44 16.54
C PRO A 461 8.09 -21.09 15.16
N MET A 462 7.42 -20.40 14.24
CA MET A 462 7.15 -20.92 12.88
C MET A 462 8.43 -21.00 12.05
N VAL A 463 9.27 -19.97 12.17
CA VAL A 463 10.60 -19.94 11.53
C VAL A 463 11.47 -21.05 12.10
N PHE A 464 11.50 -21.20 13.42
CA PHE A 464 12.27 -22.25 14.07
C PHE A 464 11.83 -23.67 13.66
N ARG A 465 10.51 -23.91 13.58
CA ARG A 465 9.95 -25.18 13.10
C ARG A 465 10.36 -25.48 11.66
N LEU A 466 10.24 -24.50 10.76
CA LEU A 466 10.68 -24.65 9.37
C LEU A 466 12.17 -24.99 9.28
N PHE A 467 13.00 -24.26 10.02
CA PHE A 467 14.45 -24.47 10.00
C PHE A 467 14.82 -25.83 10.58
N SER A 468 14.08 -26.35 11.56
CA SER A 468 14.25 -27.70 12.08
C SER A 468 13.96 -28.79 11.03
N LEU A 469 13.10 -28.52 10.05
CA LEU A 469 12.83 -29.41 8.90
C LEU A 469 13.85 -29.22 7.77
N LEU A 470 14.34 -27.99 7.57
CA LEU A 470 15.19 -27.60 6.45
C LEU A 470 16.67 -27.92 6.71
N VAL A 471 17.18 -27.56 7.89
CA VAL A 471 18.59 -27.69 8.27
C VAL A 471 19.09 -29.14 8.19
N PRO A 472 18.35 -30.19 8.59
CA PRO A 472 18.80 -31.58 8.36
C PRO A 472 19.00 -31.94 6.88
N LYS A 473 18.26 -31.29 5.97
CA LYS A 473 18.29 -31.57 4.52
C LYS A 473 19.40 -30.81 3.79
N VAL A 474 19.67 -29.56 4.17
CA VAL A 474 20.66 -28.68 3.50
C VAL A 474 21.88 -28.34 4.37
N GLY A 475 21.84 -28.69 5.65
CA GLY A 475 22.82 -28.28 6.66
C GLY A 475 24.22 -28.79 6.40
N ARG A 476 24.42 -29.91 5.70
CA ARG A 476 25.77 -30.35 5.28
C ARG A 476 26.45 -29.37 4.32
N GLN A 477 25.69 -28.56 3.59
CA GLN A 477 26.23 -27.54 2.68
C GLN A 477 26.57 -26.24 3.42
N VAL A 478 25.84 -25.93 4.50
CA VAL A 478 25.95 -24.69 5.29
C VAL A 478 26.92 -24.82 6.45
N LEU A 479 26.77 -25.88 7.25
CA LEU A 479 27.49 -26.14 8.49
C LEU A 479 28.86 -26.75 8.19
N LYS A 480 29.73 -25.95 7.58
CA LYS A 480 31.17 -26.24 7.52
C LYS A 480 31.74 -26.22 8.94
N GLU A 481 32.90 -26.85 9.13
CA GLU A 481 33.55 -26.98 10.44
C GLU A 481 33.76 -25.62 11.12
N SER A 482 34.14 -24.58 10.36
CA SER A 482 34.30 -23.21 10.87
C SER A 482 33.01 -22.56 11.37
N VAL A 483 31.91 -22.68 10.61
CA VAL A 483 30.58 -22.15 10.97
C VAL A 483 30.05 -22.85 12.21
N THR A 484 30.23 -24.16 12.25
CA THR A 484 29.83 -24.98 13.38
C THR A 484 30.59 -24.57 14.64
N ASN A 485 31.92 -24.50 14.57
CA ASN A 485 32.75 -24.08 15.70
C ASN A 485 32.45 -22.66 16.17
N LEU A 486 32.04 -21.75 15.29
CA LEU A 486 31.62 -20.40 15.67
C LEU A 486 30.32 -20.42 16.50
N ILE A 487 29.33 -21.21 16.09
CA ILE A 487 28.05 -21.32 16.81
C ILE A 487 28.29 -21.98 18.18
N LEU A 488 29.09 -23.04 18.20
CA LEU A 488 29.38 -23.81 19.41
C LEU A 488 30.27 -23.05 20.39
N SER A 489 31.28 -22.30 19.92
CA SER A 489 32.10 -21.45 20.79
C SER A 489 31.28 -20.34 21.45
N ARG A 490 30.23 -19.86 20.79
CA ARG A 490 29.25 -18.94 21.40
C ARG A 490 28.38 -19.65 22.44
N ALA A 491 27.93 -20.87 22.18
CA ALA A 491 27.25 -21.67 23.20
C ALA A 491 28.13 -21.91 24.43
N VAL A 492 29.42 -22.21 24.24
CA VAL A 492 30.39 -22.32 25.33
C VAL A 492 30.59 -20.97 26.03
N SER A 493 30.63 -19.85 25.31
CA SER A 493 30.70 -18.51 25.91
C SER A 493 29.48 -18.20 26.79
N LEU A 494 28.27 -18.66 26.41
CA LEU A 494 27.08 -18.56 27.26
C LEU A 494 27.25 -19.38 28.56
N VAL A 495 27.78 -20.60 28.45
CA VAL A 495 28.08 -21.46 29.62
C VAL A 495 29.11 -20.81 30.56
N MET A 496 30.13 -20.15 30.00
CA MET A 496 31.22 -19.51 30.76
C MET A 496 30.86 -18.10 31.26
N SER A 497 29.75 -17.52 30.79
CA SER A 497 29.28 -16.23 31.27
C SER A 497 28.58 -16.39 32.62
N ASP A 498 29.12 -15.72 33.65
CA ASP A 498 28.65 -15.80 35.04
C ASP A 498 27.19 -15.30 35.11
N SER A 499 26.23 -16.21 35.18
CA SER A 499 24.78 -15.96 35.03
C SER A 499 24.09 -15.38 36.27
N SER A 500 24.85 -14.71 37.14
CA SER A 500 24.37 -14.17 38.42
C SER A 500 23.68 -12.79 38.31
N GLY A 501 23.64 -12.17 37.13
CA GLY A 501 22.95 -10.90 36.91
C GLY A 501 22.22 -10.83 35.57
N ASP A 502 20.89 -10.94 35.60
CA ASP A 502 19.96 -10.66 34.50
C ASP A 502 19.94 -11.62 33.28
N VAL A 503 19.82 -12.93 33.54
CA VAL A 503 19.45 -13.94 32.52
C VAL A 503 18.15 -13.54 31.80
N LEU A 504 17.17 -13.01 32.53
CA LEU A 504 15.88 -12.58 31.98
C LEU A 504 16.02 -11.41 31.00
N LYS A 505 16.84 -10.40 31.29
CA LYS A 505 17.06 -9.26 30.36
C LYS A 505 17.66 -9.70 29.02
N HIS A 506 18.34 -10.85 28.98
CA HIS A 506 18.95 -11.42 27.79
C HIS A 506 18.21 -12.65 27.25
N ALA A 507 17.05 -13.01 27.80
CA ALA A 507 16.34 -14.25 27.48
C ALA A 507 16.10 -14.45 25.97
N ARG A 508 15.74 -13.39 25.23
CA ARG A 508 15.55 -13.45 23.77
C ARG A 508 16.84 -13.79 23.02
N ARG A 509 17.99 -13.28 23.46
CA ARG A 509 19.28 -13.56 22.83
C ARG A 509 19.74 -14.98 23.16
N ILE A 510 19.63 -15.37 24.43
CA ILE A 510 19.98 -16.71 24.90
C ILE A 510 19.14 -17.75 24.16
N THR A 511 17.82 -17.55 24.07
CA THR A 511 16.90 -18.43 23.32
C THR A 511 17.31 -18.60 21.86
N ALA A 512 17.65 -17.50 21.17
CA ALA A 512 18.10 -17.53 19.79
C ALA A 512 19.40 -18.34 19.61
N ASP A 513 20.38 -18.17 20.50
CA ASP A 513 21.64 -18.91 20.48
C ASP A 513 21.44 -20.41 20.82
N LEU A 514 20.54 -20.73 21.77
CA LEU A 514 20.16 -22.11 22.09
C LEU A 514 19.46 -22.79 20.90
N ARG A 515 18.53 -22.10 20.24
CA ARG A 515 17.86 -22.60 19.03
C ARG A 515 18.84 -22.83 17.88
N ALA A 516 19.80 -21.92 17.67
CA ALA A 516 20.85 -22.12 16.68
C ALA A 516 21.71 -23.35 17.01
N THR A 517 22.06 -23.54 18.28
CA THR A 517 22.80 -24.72 18.76
C THR A 517 22.01 -26.02 18.53
N LEU A 518 20.71 -26.01 18.82
CA LEU A 518 19.81 -27.14 18.56
C LEU A 518 19.83 -27.54 17.07
N LEU A 519 19.71 -26.57 16.16
CA LEU A 519 19.75 -26.82 14.71
C LEU A 519 21.08 -27.43 14.25
N VAL A 520 22.21 -27.05 14.86
CA VAL A 520 23.53 -27.63 14.56
C VAL A 520 23.60 -29.09 15.01
N LEU A 521 23.12 -29.39 16.23
CA LEU A 521 23.12 -30.74 16.80
C LEU A 521 22.21 -31.70 16.02
N LEU A 522 21.13 -31.22 15.39
CA LEU A 522 20.30 -32.04 14.50
C LEU A 522 21.09 -32.60 13.29
N VAL A 523 22.19 -31.95 12.90
CA VAL A 523 23.05 -32.37 11.78
C VAL A 523 24.28 -33.12 12.27
N GLN A 524 24.94 -32.62 13.32
CA GLN A 524 26.16 -33.19 13.87
C GLN A 524 25.85 -34.08 15.07
N LYS A 525 25.97 -35.40 14.87
CA LYS A 525 25.56 -36.40 15.88
C LYS A 525 26.53 -36.60 17.06
N ASN A 526 27.57 -35.79 17.18
CA ASN A 526 28.58 -35.97 18.22
C ASN A 526 28.18 -35.18 19.47
N SER A 527 27.92 -35.88 20.59
CA SER A 527 27.53 -35.26 21.88
C SER A 527 28.68 -34.53 22.58
N ALA A 528 29.93 -34.83 22.24
CA ALA A 528 31.13 -34.26 22.87
C ALA A 528 31.42 -32.78 22.51
N ILE A 529 30.47 -32.10 21.86
CA ILE A 529 30.72 -30.85 21.13
C ILE A 529 30.59 -29.59 22.02
N CYS A 530 29.91 -29.66 23.18
CA CYS A 530 29.85 -28.56 24.16
C CYS A 530 29.91 -29.08 25.61
N PRO A 531 31.10 -29.25 26.21
CA PRO A 531 31.22 -29.64 27.62
C PRO A 531 30.59 -28.57 28.54
N GLY A 532 29.80 -29.00 29.53
CA GLY A 532 29.11 -28.11 30.48
C GLY A 532 27.75 -27.55 30.02
N LEU A 533 27.32 -27.82 28.78
CA LEU A 533 26.02 -27.35 28.28
C LEU A 533 24.85 -27.93 29.09
N SER A 534 24.92 -29.19 29.51
CA SER A 534 23.86 -29.83 30.30
C SER A 534 23.66 -29.14 31.66
N GLU A 535 24.75 -28.87 32.38
CA GLU A 535 24.75 -28.18 33.69
C GLU A 535 24.25 -26.73 33.57
N TYR A 536 24.61 -26.05 32.47
CA TYR A 536 24.11 -24.71 32.17
C TYR A 536 22.60 -24.72 31.87
N LEU A 537 22.09 -25.73 31.15
CA LEU A 537 20.66 -25.89 30.90
C LEU A 537 19.87 -26.15 32.20
N ASP A 538 20.44 -26.91 33.15
CA ASP A 538 19.85 -27.09 34.49
C ASP A 538 19.75 -25.77 35.25
N THR A 539 20.80 -24.97 35.20
CA THR A 539 20.83 -23.64 35.81
C THR A 539 19.78 -22.72 35.16
N LEU A 540 19.70 -22.67 33.82
CA LEU A 540 18.70 -21.86 33.11
C LEU A 540 17.27 -22.33 33.38
N GLU A 541 17.03 -23.64 33.44
CA GLU A 541 15.70 -24.19 33.74
C GLU A 541 15.24 -23.81 35.15
N ALA A 542 16.14 -23.84 36.14
CA ALA A 542 15.83 -23.39 37.50
C ALA A 542 15.42 -21.91 37.52
N HIS A 543 16.19 -21.04 36.87
CA HIS A 543 15.88 -19.61 36.76
C HIS A 543 14.55 -19.34 36.03
N CYS A 544 14.24 -20.09 34.96
CA CYS A 544 12.94 -20.00 34.27
C CYS A 544 11.77 -20.39 35.18
N LYS A 545 11.92 -21.48 35.95
CA LYS A 545 10.87 -21.99 36.85
C LYS A 545 10.65 -21.07 38.04
N GLU A 546 11.73 -20.51 38.61
CA GLU A 546 11.64 -19.50 39.69
C GLU A 546 10.92 -18.23 39.22
N SER A 547 11.18 -17.79 37.98
CA SER A 547 10.55 -16.60 37.41
C SER A 547 9.06 -16.81 37.07
N LEU A 548 8.69 -17.98 36.57
CA LEU A 548 7.29 -18.33 36.28
C LEU A 548 6.49 -18.66 37.56
N GLY A 549 7.14 -19.19 38.60
CA GLY A 549 6.51 -19.49 39.89
C GLY A 549 6.32 -18.27 40.80
N SER A 550 7.21 -17.28 40.71
CA SER A 550 7.08 -16.03 41.50
C SER A 550 5.91 -15.14 41.05
N GLU A 551 5.51 -15.17 39.77
CA GLU A 551 4.30 -14.46 39.31
C GLU A 551 2.98 -15.15 39.72
N GLU A 552 2.97 -16.48 39.91
CA GLU A 552 1.80 -17.19 40.45
C GLU A 552 1.56 -16.86 41.94
N GLU A 553 2.63 -16.65 42.72
CA GLU A 553 2.57 -16.19 44.11
C GLU A 553 2.20 -14.70 44.22
N ASP A 554 2.65 -13.84 43.30
CA ASP A 554 2.25 -12.42 43.27
C ASP A 554 0.81 -12.20 42.77
N ALA A 555 0.29 -13.05 41.87
CA ALA A 555 -1.12 -13.02 41.50
C ALA A 555 -2.04 -13.45 42.66
N THR A 556 -1.57 -14.34 43.54
CA THR A 556 -2.30 -14.73 44.76
C THR A 556 -2.12 -13.72 45.90
N SER A 557 -0.99 -13.00 45.98
CA SER A 557 -0.74 -11.96 46.98
C SER A 557 -1.57 -10.69 46.74
N VAL A 558 -1.81 -10.30 45.48
CA VAL A 558 -2.66 -9.14 45.11
C VAL A 558 -4.15 -9.39 45.37
N VAL A 559 -4.60 -10.65 45.23
CA VAL A 559 -5.97 -11.06 45.62
C VAL A 559 -6.11 -11.13 47.15
N ALA A 560 -5.06 -11.56 47.86
CA ALA A 560 -5.03 -11.57 49.32
C ALA A 560 -4.97 -10.15 49.94
N ALA A 561 -4.25 -9.21 49.33
CA ALA A 561 -4.15 -7.83 49.82
C ALA A 561 -5.47 -7.05 49.67
N LYS A 562 -6.30 -7.37 48.67
CA LYS A 562 -7.66 -6.81 48.53
C LYS A 562 -8.70 -7.42 49.48
N ALA A 563 -8.42 -8.61 50.03
CA ALA A 563 -9.33 -9.28 50.97
C ALA A 563 -9.14 -8.85 52.44
N VAL A 564 -8.05 -8.13 52.77
CA VAL A 564 -7.72 -7.76 54.15
C VAL A 564 -8.21 -6.34 54.54
N GLU A 565 -8.61 -5.50 53.58
CA GLU A 565 -9.22 -4.18 53.88
C GLU A 565 -10.75 -4.20 54.06
N GLU A 566 -11.44 -5.33 53.79
CA GLU A 566 -12.91 -5.44 53.93
C GLU A 566 -13.40 -6.11 55.24
N GLU A 567 -12.51 -6.57 56.12
CA GLU A 567 -12.89 -7.18 57.40
C GLU A 567 -12.33 -6.45 58.63
N THR A 568 -12.50 -5.13 58.71
CA THR A 568 -12.64 -4.50 60.04
C THR A 568 -13.62 -3.33 60.02
N SER A 569 -14.58 -3.41 60.94
CA SER A 569 -15.56 -2.41 61.36
C SER A 569 -16.84 -2.27 60.51
N ASN A 570 -17.86 -3.04 60.92
CA ASN A 570 -19.25 -2.63 60.75
C ASN A 570 -20.00 -2.82 62.08
N GLY A 571 -20.65 -1.75 62.55
CA GLY A 571 -21.52 -1.68 63.75
C GLY A 571 -21.19 -0.45 64.60
N GLU A 572 -22.08 0.51 64.89
CA GLU A 572 -23.53 0.64 64.73
C GLU A 572 -23.94 2.14 64.67
N LYS A 573 -25.05 2.41 63.95
CA LYS A 573 -26.12 3.42 64.12
C LYS A 573 -25.83 4.80 64.75
N ALA A 574 -26.17 5.88 64.01
CA ALA A 574 -27.40 6.68 64.14
C ALA A 574 -27.21 8.15 63.66
N ASP A 575 -28.26 8.67 63.02
CA ASP A 575 -28.70 10.07 62.93
C ASP A 575 -27.97 11.12 62.05
N ASP A 576 -28.73 11.52 61.01
CA ASP A 576 -29.16 12.89 60.69
C ASP A 576 -28.43 13.76 59.63
N ALA A 577 -29.29 14.41 58.84
CA ALA A 577 -29.20 15.70 58.15
C ALA A 577 -28.14 16.02 57.06
N THR A 578 -28.67 16.10 55.82
CA THR A 578 -28.56 17.21 54.82
C THR A 578 -27.22 17.83 54.39
N SER A 579 -27.12 18.01 53.06
CA SER A 579 -26.76 19.27 52.34
C SER A 579 -25.54 19.21 51.39
N ASP A 580 -25.85 19.42 50.11
CA ASP A 580 -25.25 20.33 49.12
C ASP A 580 -23.73 20.34 48.79
N ASN A 581 -23.44 19.90 47.55
CA ASN A 581 -22.87 20.69 46.44
C ASN A 581 -21.38 21.21 46.55
N PRO A 582 -20.76 21.75 45.49
CA PRO A 582 -19.91 21.01 44.53
C PRO A 582 -18.50 21.69 44.36
N PRO A 583 -17.67 21.42 43.32
CA PRO A 583 -16.24 21.78 43.28
C PRO A 583 -15.95 23.11 42.56
N PRO A 584 -14.72 23.67 42.67
CA PRO A 584 -14.20 24.64 41.70
C PRO A 584 -12.93 24.10 41.00
N LYS A 585 -12.81 24.01 39.66
CA LYS A 585 -12.69 25.02 38.58
C LYS A 585 -11.39 25.85 38.53
N LYS A 586 -10.60 25.55 37.48
CA LYS A 586 -9.97 26.42 36.43
C LYS A 586 -8.92 27.48 36.82
N LEU A 587 -7.85 27.61 36.00
CA LEU A 587 -7.61 28.57 34.88
C LEU A 587 -6.12 28.46 34.43
N ARG A 588 -5.77 28.25 33.14
CA ARG A 588 -5.57 29.23 32.02
C ARG A 588 -4.37 30.18 32.30
N GLY A 589 -3.35 30.42 31.46
CA GLY A 589 -2.95 30.07 30.10
C GLY A 589 -1.77 30.98 29.66
N ALA A 590 -1.33 30.87 28.40
CA ALA A 590 -0.53 31.81 27.58
C ALA A 590 1.01 31.62 27.44
N GLU A 591 1.43 31.49 26.18
CA GLU A 591 2.79 31.74 25.63
C GLU A 591 2.99 33.25 25.35
N PRO A 592 4.25 33.71 25.14
CA PRO A 592 4.67 34.05 23.77
C PRO A 592 6.18 33.82 23.42
N GLU A 593 6.49 34.07 22.14
CA GLU A 593 7.74 33.88 21.36
C GLU A 593 8.96 34.77 21.73
N SER A 594 10.20 34.27 21.53
CA SER A 594 11.22 34.72 20.54
C SER A 594 12.71 34.58 20.95
N GLU A 595 13.49 34.02 20.00
CA GLU A 595 14.91 34.17 19.59
C GLU A 595 16.15 34.04 20.53
N ASP A 596 17.08 33.19 20.05
CA ASP A 596 18.55 33.16 20.10
C ASP A 596 19.35 33.37 21.42
N SER A 597 20.08 32.32 21.83
CA SER A 597 21.56 32.27 21.71
C SER A 597 22.17 31.08 22.49
N SER A 598 23.26 30.57 21.92
CA SER A 598 24.13 29.51 22.41
C SER A 598 24.68 29.70 23.83
N SER A 599 24.60 28.67 24.67
CA SER A 599 25.77 28.14 25.40
C SER A 599 25.44 26.80 26.05
N GLY A 600 26.41 25.88 26.04
CA GLY A 600 26.23 24.49 26.41
C GLY A 600 25.91 24.29 27.89
N CYS A 601 25.10 23.27 28.15
CA CYS A 601 25.14 22.55 29.42
C CYS A 601 24.85 21.08 29.15
N ALA A 602 25.76 20.23 29.61
CA ALA A 602 25.71 18.79 29.51
C ALA A 602 24.42 18.24 30.15
N THR A 603 23.48 17.78 29.32
CA THR A 603 22.35 16.99 29.79
C THR A 603 22.71 15.50 29.75
N LYS A 604 22.81 14.97 30.97
CA LYS A 604 22.82 13.56 31.34
C LYS A 604 22.02 12.69 30.36
N ALA A 605 22.66 11.60 29.94
CA ALA A 605 22.02 10.47 29.28
C ALA A 605 20.73 10.10 30.02
N ALA A 606 19.59 10.29 29.35
CA ALA A 606 18.31 9.85 29.85
C ALA A 606 18.28 8.32 29.80
N ASN A 607 18.02 7.74 30.97
CA ASN A 607 17.92 6.30 31.21
C ASN A 607 16.99 5.63 30.19
N GLN A 608 17.48 4.52 29.64
CA GLN A 608 16.66 3.49 29.00
C GLN A 608 15.53 3.08 29.97
N PRO A 609 14.26 2.96 29.53
CA PRO A 609 13.29 2.21 30.31
C PRO A 609 13.73 0.74 30.29
N ALA A 610 13.99 0.19 31.48
CA ALA A 610 14.34 -1.21 31.68
C ALA A 610 13.26 -2.10 31.04
N ALA A 611 13.68 -3.02 30.17
CA ALA A 611 12.81 -4.02 29.58
C ALA A 611 12.27 -4.96 30.67
N VAL A 612 10.98 -4.80 31.02
CA VAL A 612 10.23 -5.84 31.73
C VAL A 612 10.17 -7.06 30.81
N THR A 613 10.59 -8.21 31.30
CA THR A 613 10.69 -9.43 30.50
C THR A 613 9.32 -10.07 30.42
N ASP A 614 8.82 -10.29 29.20
CA ASP A 614 7.50 -10.86 28.92
C ASP A 614 7.45 -12.36 29.28
N PRO A 615 6.46 -12.85 30.06
CA PRO A 615 6.35 -14.26 30.46
C PRO A 615 6.34 -15.23 29.26
N GLU A 616 5.82 -14.80 28.10
CA GLU A 616 5.85 -15.58 26.86
C GLU A 616 7.30 -15.88 26.41
N THR A 617 8.22 -14.93 26.60
CA THR A 617 9.65 -15.10 26.25
C THR A 617 10.31 -16.18 27.12
N VAL A 618 9.95 -16.24 28.40
CA VAL A 618 10.50 -17.22 29.36
C VAL A 618 9.97 -18.62 29.05
N GLN A 619 8.69 -18.74 28.69
CA GLN A 619 8.09 -20.02 28.28
C GLN A 619 8.76 -20.60 27.02
N VAL A 620 8.98 -19.77 26.01
CA VAL A 620 9.66 -20.17 24.76
C VAL A 620 11.10 -20.64 25.02
N MET A 621 11.80 -19.99 25.96
CA MET A 621 13.13 -20.41 26.40
C MET A 621 13.08 -21.78 27.07
N LEU A 622 12.11 -22.00 27.97
CA LEU A 622 11.92 -23.28 28.66
C LEU A 622 11.60 -24.43 27.70
N GLU A 623 10.76 -24.21 26.70
CA GLU A 623 10.46 -25.20 25.65
C GLU A 623 11.72 -25.56 24.85
N THR A 624 12.50 -24.55 24.47
CA THR A 624 13.78 -24.75 23.75
C THR A 624 14.77 -25.56 24.58
N ILE A 625 14.88 -25.29 25.90
CA ILE A 625 15.73 -26.05 26.82
C ILE A 625 15.31 -27.53 26.85
N LYS A 626 14.01 -27.81 26.95
CA LYS A 626 13.48 -29.18 26.95
C LYS A 626 13.80 -29.90 25.65
N GLU A 627 13.58 -29.27 24.50
CA GLU A 627 13.90 -29.86 23.19
C GLU A 627 15.40 -30.16 23.05
N LEU A 628 16.26 -29.23 23.45
CA LEU A 628 17.71 -29.41 23.41
C LEU A 628 18.17 -30.58 24.27
N ARG A 629 17.58 -30.76 25.46
CA ARG A 629 17.83 -31.95 26.30
C ARG A 629 17.40 -33.25 25.64
N THR A 630 16.23 -33.28 24.99
CA THR A 630 15.79 -34.51 24.31
C THR A 630 16.75 -34.91 23.18
N VAL A 631 17.35 -33.93 22.49
CA VAL A 631 18.36 -34.17 21.46
C VAL A 631 19.68 -34.62 22.07
N LEU A 632 20.18 -33.94 23.11
CA LEU A 632 21.40 -34.34 23.83
C LEU A 632 21.30 -35.76 24.39
N ALA A 633 20.18 -36.11 25.04
CA ALA A 633 19.94 -37.46 25.58
C ALA A 633 19.93 -38.55 24.48
N LYS A 634 19.44 -38.24 23.28
CA LYS A 634 19.50 -39.15 22.11
C LYS A 634 20.92 -39.34 21.59
N HIS A 635 21.81 -38.36 21.79
CA HIS A 635 23.22 -38.43 21.38
C HIS A 635 24.15 -39.04 22.46
N GLU A 636 23.70 -39.11 23.71
CA GLU A 636 24.41 -39.79 24.82
C GLU A 636 24.11 -41.29 24.90
N GLN A 637 23.05 -41.79 24.26
CA GLN A 637 22.81 -43.23 24.12
C GLN A 637 23.79 -43.85 23.09
N PRO A 638 24.66 -44.79 23.49
CA PRO A 638 25.51 -45.49 22.53
C PRO A 638 24.64 -46.30 21.57
N CYS A 639 24.89 -46.14 20.27
CA CYS A 639 24.30 -46.96 19.22
C CYS A 639 24.75 -48.43 19.40
N SER A 640 23.97 -49.22 20.14
CA SER A 640 24.26 -50.63 20.43
C SER A 640 23.62 -51.60 19.42
N SER A 641 23.26 -51.14 18.21
CA SER A 641 22.62 -52.00 17.19
C SER A 641 23.32 -51.92 15.83
N ALA A 642 24.65 -52.02 15.81
CA ALA A 642 25.44 -52.23 14.59
C ALA A 642 26.48 -53.35 14.78
N MET A 643 26.03 -54.51 15.28
CA MET A 643 26.70 -55.79 15.12
C MET A 643 25.61 -56.86 15.10
N GLU A 644 25.14 -57.21 13.90
CA GLU A 644 24.64 -58.54 13.50
C GLU A 644 23.78 -58.40 12.23
N ALA A 645 24.41 -58.63 11.08
CA ALA A 645 23.92 -59.47 9.96
C ALA A 645 24.71 -59.11 8.69
N SER A 646 25.44 -60.12 8.18
CA SER A 646 26.09 -60.15 6.87
C SER A 646 25.12 -60.05 5.71
#